data_AF-A0A5P8KGY7-F1
#
_entry.id   AF-A0A5P8KGY7-F1
#
_cell.length_a   1.000
_cell.length_b   1.000
_cell.length_c   1.000
_cell.angle_alpha   90.00
_cell.angle_beta   90.00
_cell.angle_gamma   90.00
#
_symmetry.space_group_name_H-M   'P 1'
#
loop_
_entity.id
_entity.type
_entity.pdbx_description
1 polymer ?
#
loop_
_entity_poly.entity_id
_entity_poly.type
_entity_poly.pdbx_seq_one_letter_code
_entity_poly.pdbx_strand_id
1 'polypeptide(L)'
;MTDDLITRLLADVEDQPTWQELADVLWLAERLSRESNGRPGARLGEQPPVPDARSPLDCGPPAGRTRPPGADPPHSEPVQLYADVPRDVLSASARLALPGGQDAVGNATPVRLPTTPALRDVLALRRALRPLGGRAFPGPELQLDEEATVERIADTGFWLPVLRPAPVRWLDVALVVDDSVSMAVWDRAVREFRDLLDTAGAFRSVQVWSLPSEESRSLGVVLRRGLPARASTTSAAYSSPGELVDPTGRRVVLVVSDCISPSWSDGTLEQLLRLWGRSGPVAIVQPLPRRMWERCPLNLHKVTLRAPGPGAANTRLVKPGAPMPVPVLLLDPDSIGPWASLTSGESSVVDSLVTLVGSSPPQRPELPDDPATTELSPTELVQRFRNDASPEAYNLIVYLSAVALSPPVMRIVQHRMLNDPRPSQLAEIYLSGLLERTEDSVGARGDDIVFDFRPGVRAELLGALRGKAARQILRYVTEYLETAHGSRVEFAALLRNDDTAVAELRRHRPFAEVSAHVLRRLDAKYETVARSLERPRMPDVTTDAAADAHEVWGAVPPRTAELLDRERLLDELHRALTSGGTAPQVLYSPEGGGATAVAVEYAYTLGSAFDFVLWLSAGSPTVGGAERARLADELARRSRQGTEPSWLVIVDGAAAGEVLPDLPAGRRSTLITSSAADWPEGFAVHRVPALRRRKAFPLARLHATEVTAPQGRHLAERFGGSPLALELAATFLAVTGELPEAGPERAGPGDGSSAASEATSEAVSDHAVEACRISLDHVLRTEPSARDLLHRLAVLAAGPVPLTLLVGRSPNKSGQAFDPGLTALRRLALLRGGEPGGEYVFVHPVVRRACQERFSEEELAEARRAVRARMVEDYGRDAPDVPALWSRFGALTRHLDPVGALGDTDAYVRELVLGQLRYLRACGDTTGCRALGTLALRRLAATADAGHPGVQALVALLADLFEECGAGEDAAALRADPVGWSRQEPGAT
;
A
#
# COMPACT_ATOMS: atom_id res chain seq x y z
N MET A 1 13.62 48.27 -44.47
CA MET A 1 12.51 47.85 -43.59
C MET A 1 12.88 47.93 -42.11
N THR A 2 14.15 47.78 -41.73
CA THR A 2 14.60 47.81 -40.33
C THR A 2 14.62 49.21 -39.70
N ASP A 3 15.09 50.25 -40.41
CA ASP A 3 15.16 51.62 -39.85
C ASP A 3 13.80 52.28 -39.61
N ASP A 4 12.82 52.03 -40.48
CA ASP A 4 11.47 52.61 -40.37
C ASP A 4 10.67 51.98 -39.20
N LEU A 5 11.00 50.74 -38.85
CA LEU A 5 10.37 50.02 -37.73
C LEU A 5 10.94 50.49 -36.37
N ILE A 6 12.25 50.73 -36.31
CA ILE A 6 12.94 51.23 -35.12
C ILE A 6 12.50 52.68 -34.83
N THR A 7 12.34 53.50 -35.87
CA THR A 7 11.90 54.90 -35.71
C THR A 7 10.45 54.99 -35.19
N ARG A 8 9.58 54.05 -35.57
CA ARG A 8 8.20 53.99 -35.05
C ARG A 8 8.11 53.43 -33.63
N LEU A 9 8.93 52.44 -33.30
CA LEU A 9 9.01 51.89 -31.94
C LEU A 9 9.56 52.90 -30.92
N LEU A 10 10.44 53.80 -31.33
CA LEU A 10 10.97 54.87 -30.46
C LEU A 10 10.03 56.08 -30.32
N ALA A 11 8.99 56.19 -31.15
CA ALA A 11 8.05 57.30 -31.09
C ALA A 11 6.88 57.08 -30.10
N ASP A 12 6.61 55.81 -29.75
CA ASP A 12 5.46 55.40 -28.92
C ASP A 12 5.83 55.04 -27.47
N VAL A 13 7.09 55.21 -27.06
CA VAL A 13 7.56 54.87 -25.70
C VAL A 13 8.01 56.14 -24.98
N GLU A 14 7.28 56.52 -23.91
CA GLU A 14 7.57 57.73 -23.13
C GLU A 14 8.87 57.65 -22.31
N ASP A 15 9.42 56.45 -22.09
CA ASP A 15 10.72 56.22 -21.43
C ASP A 15 11.77 55.68 -22.42
N GLN A 16 13.00 56.18 -22.33
CA GLN A 16 14.08 55.75 -23.22
C GLN A 16 14.44 54.27 -22.96
N PRO A 17 14.38 53.39 -23.98
CA PRO A 17 14.65 51.97 -23.80
C PRO A 17 16.10 51.73 -23.39
N THR A 18 16.30 50.78 -22.48
CA THR A 18 17.62 50.40 -22.02
C THR A 18 18.42 49.69 -23.13
N TRP A 19 19.75 49.71 -23.02
CA TRP A 19 20.62 49.07 -24.02
C TRP A 19 20.40 47.54 -24.14
N GLN A 20 19.87 46.90 -23.09
CA GLN A 20 19.51 45.48 -23.10
C GLN A 20 18.24 45.23 -23.93
N GLU A 21 17.23 46.08 -23.77
CA GLU A 21 15.98 45.97 -24.53
C GLU A 21 16.20 46.26 -26.02
N LEU A 22 17.05 47.23 -26.35
CA LEU A 22 17.47 47.47 -27.74
C LEU A 22 18.25 46.28 -28.33
N ALA A 23 19.10 45.63 -27.55
CA ALA A 23 19.82 44.43 -27.99
C ALA A 23 18.87 43.25 -28.23
N ASP A 24 17.87 43.06 -27.37
CA ASP A 24 16.87 41.99 -27.50
C ASP A 24 15.96 42.21 -28.71
N VAL A 25 15.55 43.47 -28.97
CA VAL A 25 14.74 43.82 -30.15
C VAL A 25 15.52 43.59 -31.45
N LEU A 26 16.80 43.98 -31.50
CA LEU A 26 17.66 43.74 -32.66
C LEU A 26 17.91 42.24 -32.88
N TRP A 27 18.11 41.48 -31.80
CA TRP A 27 18.29 40.03 -31.85
C TRP A 27 17.03 39.30 -32.33
N LEU A 28 15.85 39.71 -31.87
CA LEU A 28 14.55 39.18 -32.31
C LEU A 28 14.27 39.50 -33.77
N ALA A 29 14.56 40.74 -34.20
CA ALA A 29 14.39 41.15 -35.59
C ALA A 29 15.27 40.36 -36.56
N GLU A 30 16.50 40.03 -36.15
CA GLU A 30 17.41 39.18 -36.94
C GLU A 30 16.89 37.73 -37.04
N ARG A 31 16.35 37.18 -35.94
CA ARG A 31 15.82 35.81 -35.90
C ARG A 31 14.55 35.64 -36.75
N LEU A 32 13.62 36.59 -36.65
CA LEU A 32 12.37 36.58 -37.41
C LEU A 32 12.61 36.81 -38.90
N SER A 33 13.58 37.66 -39.27
CA SER A 33 13.95 37.88 -40.67
C SER A 33 14.60 36.63 -41.30
N ARG A 34 15.34 35.84 -40.50
CA ARG A 34 15.96 34.58 -40.95
C ARG A 34 14.94 33.45 -41.19
N GLU A 35 13.84 33.41 -40.43
CA GLU A 35 12.76 32.43 -40.67
C GLU A 35 11.94 32.76 -41.92
N SER A 36 11.79 34.04 -42.26
CA SER A 36 11.05 34.46 -43.47
C SER A 36 11.78 34.19 -44.79
N ASN A 37 13.12 34.07 -44.77
CA ASN A 37 13.95 33.86 -45.97
C ASN A 37 14.20 32.37 -46.32
N GLY A 38 13.56 31.42 -45.63
CA GLY A 38 13.79 29.98 -45.75
C GLY A 38 12.95 29.21 -46.79
N ARG A 39 12.08 29.86 -47.58
CA ARG A 39 11.34 29.19 -48.67
C ARG A 39 11.39 29.98 -49.99
N PRO A 40 11.88 29.39 -51.10
CA PRO A 40 11.80 29.99 -52.42
C PRO A 40 10.44 29.72 -53.10
N GLY A 41 9.72 30.80 -53.42
CA GLY A 41 8.83 31.02 -54.57
C GLY A 41 7.76 30.00 -55.00
N ALA A 42 6.50 30.37 -54.82
CA ALA A 42 5.44 30.19 -55.84
C ALA A 42 4.43 31.34 -55.74
N ARG A 43 4.27 32.11 -56.83
CA ARG A 43 3.23 33.14 -56.99
C ARG A 43 2.05 32.59 -57.80
N LEU A 44 0.92 33.28 -57.61
CA LEU A 44 -0.30 33.40 -58.44
C LEU A 44 -1.45 32.43 -58.12
N GLY A 45 -2.65 33.01 -57.97
CA GLY A 45 -3.92 32.34 -58.30
C GLY A 45 -5.10 32.72 -57.40
N GLU A 46 -6.07 33.43 -57.99
CA GLU A 46 -7.39 33.81 -57.49
C GLU A 46 -8.22 32.70 -56.82
N GLN A 47 -9.08 33.03 -55.84
CA GLN A 47 -10.51 32.64 -55.78
C GLN A 47 -11.28 33.26 -54.57
N PRO A 48 -12.64 33.23 -54.50
CA PRO A 48 -13.56 34.38 -54.68
C PRO A 48 -14.44 34.66 -53.41
N PRO A 49 -15.53 35.48 -53.44
CA PRO A 49 -16.04 36.20 -52.26
C PRO A 49 -17.04 35.43 -51.40
N VAL A 50 -17.07 35.76 -50.10
CA VAL A 50 -18.09 35.32 -49.12
C VAL A 50 -19.27 36.30 -49.14
N PRO A 51 -20.54 35.83 -49.24
CA PRO A 51 -21.69 36.71 -49.17
C PRO A 51 -22.18 36.94 -47.73
N ASP A 52 -22.47 38.20 -47.44
CA ASP A 52 -23.25 38.72 -46.32
C ASP A 52 -24.72 38.26 -46.35
N ALA A 53 -25.32 37.99 -45.17
CA ALA A 53 -26.64 38.53 -44.82
C ALA A 53 -27.06 38.24 -43.35
N ARG A 54 -26.96 39.29 -42.53
CA ARG A 54 -28.04 39.94 -41.75
C ARG A 54 -28.82 39.18 -40.66
N SER A 55 -28.65 39.71 -39.43
CA SER A 55 -29.57 39.69 -38.28
C SER A 55 -30.98 40.25 -38.58
N PRO A 56 -31.96 40.10 -37.66
CA PRO A 56 -32.17 41.18 -36.70
C PRO A 56 -32.57 40.77 -35.26
N LEU A 57 -32.23 41.70 -34.35
CA LEU A 57 -32.77 42.12 -33.03
C LEU A 57 -34.21 41.62 -32.70
N ASP A 58 -34.66 41.46 -31.45
CA ASP A 58 -34.75 42.56 -30.47
C ASP A 58 -35.19 42.16 -29.03
N CYS A 59 -34.87 43.07 -28.08
CA CYS A 59 -35.57 43.43 -26.82
C CYS A 59 -35.54 42.56 -25.53
N GLY A 60 -34.76 43.02 -24.54
CA GLY A 60 -35.34 43.57 -23.28
C GLY A 60 -35.02 42.89 -21.91
N PRO A 61 -34.57 43.62 -20.86
CA PRO A 61 -33.97 43.10 -19.59
C PRO A 61 -34.95 43.04 -18.39
N PRO A 62 -34.53 42.60 -17.17
CA PRO A 62 -34.09 43.61 -16.18
C PRO A 62 -33.07 43.19 -15.08
N ALA A 63 -32.58 44.25 -14.42
CA ALA A 63 -32.23 44.42 -12.99
C ALA A 63 -30.86 43.96 -12.48
N GLY A 64 -30.03 44.97 -12.20
CA GLY A 64 -28.73 44.83 -11.56
C GLY A 64 -28.75 44.72 -10.03
N ARG A 65 -27.58 44.39 -9.50
CA ARG A 65 -27.15 44.77 -8.15
C ARG A 65 -25.76 45.39 -8.26
N THR A 66 -25.71 46.66 -7.92
CA THR A 66 -24.53 47.48 -7.68
C THR A 66 -23.73 46.94 -6.50
N ARG A 67 -22.39 46.91 -6.61
CA ARG A 67 -21.46 46.74 -5.49
C ARG A 67 -20.86 48.13 -5.14
N PRO A 68 -20.62 48.45 -3.86
CA PRO A 68 -20.25 49.81 -3.42
C PRO A 68 -18.77 50.13 -3.74
N PRO A 69 -18.40 51.42 -3.85
CA PRO A 69 -17.02 51.86 -3.98
C PRO A 69 -16.36 51.91 -2.59
N GLY A 70 -15.26 51.19 -2.41
CA GLY A 70 -14.45 51.25 -1.18
C GLY A 70 -13.85 49.90 -0.78
N ALA A 71 -12.90 49.39 -1.56
CA ALA A 71 -11.86 48.47 -1.11
C ALA A 71 -10.76 48.47 -2.18
N ASP A 72 -9.53 48.80 -1.78
CA ASP A 72 -8.36 48.85 -2.65
C ASP A 72 -8.14 47.52 -3.40
N PRO A 73 -7.68 47.55 -4.67
CA PRO A 73 -7.32 46.33 -5.38
C PRO A 73 -6.05 45.72 -4.74
N PRO A 74 -6.06 44.42 -4.41
CA PRO A 74 -4.84 43.73 -4.03
C PRO A 74 -3.91 43.70 -5.26
N HIS A 75 -2.62 43.91 -5.01
CA HIS A 75 -1.53 43.89 -5.98
C HIS A 75 -1.73 42.82 -7.07
N SER A 76 -1.89 43.29 -8.31
CA SER A 76 -1.88 42.46 -9.51
C SER A 76 -0.47 41.89 -9.69
N GLU A 77 -0.30 40.61 -9.36
CA GLU A 77 0.86 39.82 -9.80
C GLU A 77 0.90 39.78 -11.34
N PRO A 78 2.09 39.77 -11.96
CA PRO A 78 2.22 39.68 -13.41
C PRO A 78 1.68 38.35 -13.90
N VAL A 79 0.75 38.41 -14.85
CA VAL A 79 0.24 37.25 -15.60
C VAL A 79 1.41 36.61 -16.35
N GLN A 80 1.92 35.48 -15.83
CA GLN A 80 2.91 34.66 -16.51
C GLN A 80 2.22 33.85 -17.62
N LEU A 81 2.41 34.28 -18.86
CA LEU A 81 2.15 33.48 -20.07
C LEU A 81 3.29 32.47 -20.28
N TYR A 82 3.43 31.52 -19.38
CA TYR A 82 4.11 30.25 -19.63
C TYR A 82 3.34 29.16 -18.90
N ALA A 83 2.97 28.12 -19.64
CA ALA A 83 2.24 26.96 -19.12
C ALA A 83 2.84 26.49 -17.78
N ASP A 84 1.98 26.37 -16.77
CA ASP A 84 2.27 25.80 -15.48
C ASP A 84 3.08 24.50 -15.63
N VAL A 85 4.38 24.58 -15.39
CA VAL A 85 5.10 23.43 -14.88
C VAL A 85 4.59 23.26 -13.46
N PRO A 86 3.94 22.14 -13.09
CA PRO A 86 3.38 22.00 -11.75
C PRO A 86 4.50 22.23 -10.74
N ARG A 87 4.33 23.20 -9.84
CA ARG A 87 5.24 23.40 -8.70
C ARG A 87 5.31 22.17 -7.78
N ASP A 88 4.46 21.16 -8.00
CA ASP A 88 4.55 19.82 -7.41
C ASP A 88 5.78 19.01 -7.86
N VAL A 89 6.50 19.39 -8.92
CA VAL A 89 7.65 18.62 -9.45
C VAL A 89 8.94 18.79 -8.63
N LEU A 90 9.00 19.76 -7.69
CA LEU A 90 10.20 19.99 -6.86
C LEU A 90 10.03 19.61 -5.38
N SER A 91 8.90 19.03 -4.98
CA SER A 91 8.73 18.47 -3.65
C SER A 91 8.56 16.97 -3.73
N ALA A 92 9.63 16.22 -3.44
CA ALA A 92 9.50 14.80 -3.18
C ALA A 92 8.66 14.62 -1.91
N SER A 93 7.43 14.14 -2.08
CA SER A 93 6.64 13.59 -0.99
C SER A 93 7.23 12.23 -0.63
N ALA A 94 8.22 12.20 0.26
CA ALA A 94 8.75 10.95 0.78
C ALA A 94 7.85 10.51 1.94
N ARG A 95 7.09 9.43 1.77
CA ARG A 95 6.56 8.70 2.93
C ARG A 95 7.76 8.04 3.59
N LEU A 96 8.22 8.59 4.71
CA LEU A 96 9.42 8.17 5.41
C LEU A 96 9.00 7.25 6.56
N ALA A 97 9.03 5.93 6.36
CA ALA A 97 8.93 4.99 7.48
C ALA A 97 10.29 4.97 8.21
N LEU A 98 10.23 5.07 9.53
CA LEU A 98 11.37 4.84 10.41
C LEU A 98 11.35 3.39 10.89
N PRO A 99 12.52 2.87 11.29
CA PRO A 99 12.59 1.50 11.78
C PRO A 99 11.99 1.40 13.18
N GLY A 100 11.14 0.39 13.37
CA GLY A 100 10.48 0.09 14.64
C GLY A 100 8.95 0.08 14.59
N GLY A 101 8.32 0.47 13.47
CA GLY A 101 6.87 0.38 13.28
C GLY A 101 6.53 -0.51 12.11
N GLN A 102 6.48 -1.83 12.30
CA GLN A 102 6.06 -2.75 11.24
C GLN A 102 4.55 -2.65 10.90
N ASP A 103 3.75 -1.91 11.67
CA ASP A 103 2.30 -1.74 11.43
C ASP A 103 1.87 -0.30 11.01
N ALA A 104 2.80 0.60 10.70
CA ALA A 104 2.48 1.98 10.30
C ALA A 104 2.33 2.19 8.78
N VAL A 105 1.89 1.17 8.01
CA VAL A 105 1.77 1.31 6.54
C VAL A 105 0.51 2.09 6.11
N GLY A 106 -0.47 2.30 7.00
CA GLY A 106 -1.70 3.02 6.69
C GLY A 106 -1.67 4.55 6.89
N ASN A 107 -0.87 5.08 7.82
CA ASN A 107 -1.00 6.47 8.31
C ASN A 107 0.29 7.31 8.26
N ALA A 108 1.23 7.00 7.37
CA ALA A 108 2.39 7.88 7.16
C ALA A 108 1.99 9.09 6.31
N THR A 109 1.79 10.24 6.95
CA THR A 109 1.66 11.54 6.26
C THR A 109 2.93 11.75 5.42
N PRO A 110 2.81 12.02 4.10
CA PRO A 110 4.00 12.27 3.28
C PRO A 110 4.71 13.52 3.80
N VAL A 111 5.89 13.34 4.38
CA VAL A 111 6.73 14.46 4.78
C VAL A 111 7.41 14.98 3.52
N ARG A 112 6.99 16.16 3.07
CA ARG A 112 7.65 16.87 1.97
C ARG A 112 8.96 17.45 2.50
N LEU A 113 10.06 16.76 2.27
CA LEU A 113 11.39 17.31 2.54
C LEU A 113 11.83 18.16 1.34
N PRO A 114 12.15 19.45 1.50
CA PRO A 114 12.79 20.23 0.45
C PRO A 114 14.12 19.55 0.14
N THR A 115 14.26 19.06 -1.07
CA THR A 115 15.41 18.23 -1.45
C THR A 115 15.81 18.58 -2.88
N THR A 116 17.09 18.85 -3.05
CA THR A 116 17.72 19.18 -4.33
C THR A 116 17.46 18.05 -5.35
N PRO A 117 17.20 18.36 -6.64
CA PRO A 117 17.12 17.34 -7.70
C PRO A 117 18.38 16.47 -7.71
N ALA A 118 18.21 15.16 -7.89
CA ALA A 118 19.33 14.20 -7.88
C ALA A 118 20.06 14.17 -9.23
N LEU A 119 19.32 14.29 -10.33
CA LEU A 119 19.87 14.44 -11.68
C LEU A 119 20.22 15.89 -11.98
N ARG A 120 21.40 16.08 -12.59
CA ARG A 120 21.84 17.36 -13.12
C ARG A 120 21.40 17.51 -14.57
N ASP A 121 21.12 18.73 -15.00
CA ASP A 121 20.88 19.10 -16.40
C ASP A 121 19.89 18.18 -17.13
N VAL A 122 18.72 17.93 -16.51
CA VAL A 122 17.63 17.09 -17.02
C VAL A 122 17.29 17.41 -18.50
N LEU A 123 17.35 18.69 -18.88
CA LEU A 123 17.10 19.13 -20.25
C LEU A 123 18.19 18.69 -21.24
N ALA A 124 19.46 18.71 -20.82
CA ALA A 124 20.56 18.20 -21.64
C ALA A 124 20.50 16.66 -21.76
N LEU A 125 20.15 15.96 -20.67
CA LEU A 125 19.90 14.52 -20.69
C LEU A 125 18.75 14.14 -21.63
N ARG A 126 17.64 14.89 -21.59
CA ARG A 126 16.51 14.69 -22.51
C ARG A 126 16.92 14.90 -23.97
N ARG A 127 17.76 15.91 -24.25
CA ARG A 127 18.31 16.15 -25.59
C ARG A 127 19.23 15.00 -26.03
N ALA A 128 20.04 14.45 -25.12
CA ALA A 128 20.92 13.32 -25.39
C ALA A 128 20.14 12.03 -25.76
N LEU A 129 18.90 11.86 -25.26
CA LEU A 129 18.03 10.72 -25.60
C LEU A 129 17.22 10.91 -26.89
N ARG A 130 17.14 12.13 -27.43
CA ARG A 130 16.36 12.44 -28.64
C ARG A 130 16.66 11.54 -29.85
N PRO A 131 17.91 11.12 -30.13
CA PRO A 131 18.23 10.19 -31.23
C PRO A 131 17.38 8.91 -31.24
N LEU A 132 17.02 8.40 -30.07
CA LEU A 132 16.26 7.13 -29.94
C LEU A 132 14.81 7.27 -30.40
N GLY A 133 14.20 8.45 -30.27
CA GLY A 133 12.80 8.70 -30.60
C GLY A 133 12.51 8.99 -32.08
N GLY A 134 13.55 9.13 -32.92
CA GLY A 134 13.44 9.63 -34.30
C GLY A 134 12.80 8.68 -35.31
N ARG A 135 12.60 7.40 -34.98
CA ARG A 135 12.01 6.39 -35.88
C ARG A 135 10.63 5.95 -35.39
N ALA A 136 9.66 5.89 -36.31
CA ALA A 136 8.33 5.36 -36.06
C ALA A 136 8.04 4.18 -37.00
N PHE A 137 7.31 3.17 -36.51
CA PHE A 137 6.91 2.00 -37.28
C PHE A 137 5.38 1.90 -37.33
N PRO A 138 4.82 1.23 -38.35
CA PRO A 138 3.41 0.87 -38.35
C PRO A 138 3.06 0.04 -37.11
N GLY A 139 2.14 0.55 -36.29
CA GLY A 139 1.61 -0.16 -35.12
C GLY A 139 0.47 -1.12 -35.47
N PRO A 140 0.06 -1.98 -34.53
CA PRO A 140 -1.08 -2.89 -34.72
C PRO A 140 -2.43 -2.16 -34.68
N GLU A 141 -2.48 -0.99 -34.05
CA GLU A 141 -3.68 -0.16 -33.96
C GLU A 141 -3.90 0.60 -35.27
N LEU A 142 -5.13 0.58 -35.77
CA LEU A 142 -5.52 1.30 -36.97
C LEU A 142 -6.12 2.65 -36.57
N GLN A 143 -5.59 3.72 -37.14
CA GLN A 143 -6.15 5.07 -37.02
C GLN A 143 -6.83 5.47 -38.32
N LEU A 144 -7.82 6.37 -38.22
CA LEU A 144 -8.47 6.95 -39.39
C LEU A 144 -7.45 7.79 -40.18
N ASP A 145 -7.32 7.51 -41.47
CA ASP A 145 -6.68 8.41 -42.41
C ASP A 145 -7.72 9.43 -42.84
N GLU A 146 -7.80 10.55 -42.11
CA GLU A 146 -8.81 11.58 -42.33
C GLU A 146 -8.78 12.12 -43.77
N GLU A 147 -7.58 12.35 -44.31
CA GLU A 147 -7.39 12.90 -45.65
C GLU A 147 -7.83 11.89 -46.73
N ALA A 148 -7.35 10.64 -46.66
CA ALA A 148 -7.75 9.61 -47.59
C ALA A 148 -9.24 9.23 -47.46
N THR A 149 -9.81 9.34 -46.25
CA THR A 149 -11.24 9.14 -46.02
C THR A 149 -12.07 10.24 -46.66
N VAL A 150 -11.65 11.51 -46.52
CA VAL A 150 -12.32 12.65 -47.14
C VAL A 150 -12.24 12.58 -48.66
N GLU A 151 -11.08 12.24 -49.22
CA GLU A 151 -10.92 12.05 -50.68
C GLU A 151 -11.81 10.92 -51.19
N ARG A 152 -11.84 9.78 -50.50
CA ARG A 152 -12.72 8.64 -50.84
C ARG A 152 -14.19 9.02 -50.81
N ILE A 153 -14.62 9.79 -49.81
CA ILE A 153 -15.99 10.29 -49.69
C ILE A 153 -16.31 11.25 -50.84
N ALA A 154 -15.38 12.15 -51.17
CA ALA A 154 -15.53 13.10 -52.26
C ALA A 154 -15.66 12.40 -53.62
N ASP A 155 -14.85 11.36 -53.87
CA ASP A 155 -14.81 10.64 -55.14
C ASP A 155 -15.97 9.66 -55.32
N THR A 156 -16.41 9.02 -54.24
CA THR A 156 -17.35 7.89 -54.33
C THR A 156 -18.74 8.19 -53.74
N GLY A 157 -18.88 9.24 -52.94
CA GLY A 157 -20.11 9.57 -52.21
C GLY A 157 -20.42 8.65 -51.02
N PHE A 158 -19.60 7.63 -50.76
CA PHE A 158 -19.80 6.67 -49.67
C PHE A 158 -18.95 7.02 -48.44
N TRP A 159 -19.58 7.00 -47.27
CA TRP A 159 -18.97 7.29 -45.97
C TRP A 159 -18.28 6.05 -45.40
N LEU A 160 -17.19 5.63 -46.05
CA LEU A 160 -16.38 4.49 -45.63
C LEU A 160 -14.99 4.98 -45.16
N PRO A 161 -14.62 4.73 -43.88
CA PRO A 161 -13.34 5.17 -43.35
C PRO A 161 -12.16 4.43 -44.01
N VAL A 162 -11.16 5.18 -44.42
CA VAL A 162 -9.86 4.64 -44.84
C VAL A 162 -8.97 4.57 -43.59
N LEU A 163 -8.52 3.36 -43.25
CA LEU A 163 -7.71 3.12 -42.06
C LEU A 163 -6.24 2.99 -42.44
N ARG A 164 -5.34 3.58 -41.64
CA ARG A 164 -3.89 3.38 -41.72
C ARG A 164 -3.33 2.93 -40.37
N PRO A 165 -2.26 2.12 -40.33
CA PRO A 165 -1.58 1.80 -39.08
C PRO A 165 -1.11 3.06 -38.35
N ALA A 166 -1.42 3.18 -37.05
CA ALA A 166 -0.95 4.27 -36.22
C ALA A 166 0.58 4.16 -36.02
N PRO A 167 1.36 5.24 -36.21
CA PRO A 167 2.80 5.19 -36.02
C PRO A 167 3.14 5.02 -34.54
N VAL A 168 3.76 3.89 -34.18
CA VAL A 168 4.28 3.64 -32.83
C VAL A 168 5.78 3.90 -32.77
N ARG A 169 6.26 4.30 -31.59
CA ARG A 169 7.70 4.38 -31.32
C ARG A 169 8.31 3.00 -31.46
N TRP A 170 9.53 2.95 -31.99
CA TRP A 170 10.14 1.68 -32.39
C TRP A 170 10.75 0.88 -31.23
N LEU A 171 11.27 1.56 -30.19
CA LEU A 171 11.92 0.92 -29.03
C LEU A 171 11.03 0.84 -27.80
N ASP A 172 11.11 -0.28 -27.08
CA ASP A 172 10.80 -0.37 -25.65
C ASP A 172 12.08 -0.27 -24.83
N VAL A 173 11.98 0.21 -23.58
CA VAL A 173 13.08 0.13 -22.61
C VAL A 173 12.68 -0.71 -21.40
N ALA A 174 13.52 -1.67 -21.06
CA ALA A 174 13.51 -2.37 -19.79
C ALA A 174 14.59 -1.76 -18.88
N LEU A 175 14.17 -0.98 -17.90
CA LEU A 175 15.02 -0.39 -16.87
C LEU A 175 15.17 -1.39 -15.72
N VAL A 176 16.29 -2.09 -15.66
CA VAL A 176 16.61 -3.07 -14.61
C VAL A 176 17.43 -2.37 -13.53
N VAL A 177 16.89 -2.27 -12.33
CA VAL A 177 17.49 -1.56 -11.20
C VAL A 177 18.05 -2.58 -10.22
N ASP A 178 19.34 -2.47 -9.91
CA ASP A 178 19.98 -3.26 -8.86
C ASP A 178 19.38 -2.90 -7.48
N ASP A 179 18.98 -3.92 -6.73
CA ASP A 179 18.34 -3.83 -5.41
C ASP A 179 19.34 -4.19 -4.29
N SER A 180 20.59 -3.75 -4.43
CA SER A 180 21.63 -3.85 -3.39
C SER A 180 21.48 -2.73 -2.34
N VAL A 181 22.08 -2.86 -1.16
CA VAL A 181 21.96 -1.76 -0.15
C VAL A 181 22.55 -0.45 -0.60
N SER A 182 23.68 -0.51 -1.29
CA SER A 182 24.37 0.69 -1.76
C SER A 182 23.54 1.45 -2.82
N MET A 183 22.56 0.78 -3.44
CA MET A 183 21.58 1.38 -4.34
C MET A 183 20.52 2.24 -3.66
N ALA A 184 20.29 2.10 -2.35
CA ALA A 184 19.33 2.92 -1.60
C ALA A 184 19.63 4.43 -1.67
N VAL A 185 20.90 4.81 -1.79
CA VAL A 185 21.33 6.21 -1.96
C VAL A 185 20.88 6.78 -3.31
N TRP A 186 20.73 5.91 -4.31
CA TRP A 186 20.45 6.26 -5.70
C TRP A 186 18.97 6.17 -6.07
N ASP A 187 18.11 5.68 -5.18
CA ASP A 187 16.65 5.54 -5.37
C ASP A 187 15.97 6.75 -6.02
N ARG A 188 16.39 7.96 -5.63
CA ARG A 188 15.86 9.20 -6.20
C ARG A 188 16.38 9.43 -7.62
N ALA A 189 17.68 9.27 -7.84
CA ALA A 189 18.27 9.41 -9.17
C ALA A 189 17.66 8.39 -10.14
N VAL A 190 17.40 7.17 -9.69
CA VAL A 190 16.72 6.12 -10.45
C VAL A 190 15.29 6.53 -10.81
N ARG A 191 14.52 7.06 -9.85
CA ARG A 191 13.15 7.55 -10.08
C ARG A 191 13.11 8.72 -11.06
N GLU A 192 13.94 9.73 -10.84
CA GLU A 192 14.07 10.88 -11.75
C GLU A 192 14.52 10.43 -13.14
N PHE A 193 15.38 9.42 -13.24
CA PHE A 193 15.83 8.87 -14.52
C PHE A 193 14.73 8.08 -15.22
N ARG A 194 13.93 7.29 -14.49
CA ARG A 194 12.72 6.65 -15.04
C ARG A 194 11.76 7.69 -15.60
N ASP A 195 11.49 8.75 -14.84
CA ASP A 195 10.57 9.82 -15.24
C ASP A 195 11.12 10.60 -16.45
N LEU A 196 12.43 10.79 -16.52
CA LEU A 196 13.11 11.31 -17.70
C LEU A 196 12.89 10.40 -18.92
N LEU A 197 13.06 9.08 -18.79
CA LEU A 197 12.87 8.14 -19.91
C LEU A 197 11.43 8.15 -20.42
N ASP A 198 10.46 8.28 -19.52
CA ASP A 198 9.02 8.33 -19.83
C ASP A 198 8.66 9.66 -20.54
N THR A 199 9.10 10.78 -19.98
CA THR A 199 8.82 12.13 -20.53
C THR A 199 9.68 12.51 -21.74
N ALA A 200 10.78 11.81 -21.99
CA ALA A 200 11.63 12.04 -23.16
C ALA A 200 10.91 11.72 -24.49
N GLY A 201 9.89 10.86 -24.47
CA GLY A 201 9.15 10.44 -25.67
C GLY A 201 9.97 9.59 -26.63
N ALA A 202 11.09 9.02 -26.16
CA ALA A 202 12.01 8.21 -26.94
C ALA A 202 11.56 6.75 -27.10
N PHE A 203 10.75 6.24 -26.16
CA PHE A 203 10.34 4.84 -26.09
C PHE A 203 8.82 4.69 -26.22
N ARG A 204 8.37 3.53 -26.69
CA ARG A 204 6.95 3.12 -26.73
C ARG A 204 6.46 2.74 -25.35
N SER A 205 7.29 2.07 -24.56
CA SER A 205 7.02 1.73 -23.17
C SER A 205 8.29 1.76 -22.33
N VAL A 206 8.14 2.16 -21.06
CA VAL A 206 9.19 2.14 -20.04
C VAL A 206 8.79 1.11 -18.98
N GLN A 207 9.43 -0.05 -19.00
CA GLN A 207 9.19 -1.12 -18.03
C GLN A 207 10.29 -1.13 -16.99
N VAL A 208 9.93 -1.08 -15.70
CA VAL A 208 10.90 -1.13 -14.61
C VAL A 208 10.93 -2.51 -13.98
N TRP A 209 12.14 -2.99 -13.72
CA TRP A 209 12.42 -4.27 -13.10
C TRP A 209 13.41 -4.07 -11.97
N SER A 210 13.28 -4.82 -10.87
CA SER A 210 14.31 -4.89 -9.84
C SER A 210 15.09 -6.19 -9.94
N LEU A 211 16.40 -6.09 -9.69
CA LEU A 211 17.37 -7.18 -9.71
C LEU A 211 17.89 -7.38 -8.29
N PRO A 212 17.43 -8.43 -7.56
CA PRO A 212 17.88 -8.74 -6.21
C PRO A 212 19.28 -9.36 -6.25
N SER A 213 20.29 -8.51 -6.49
CA SER A 213 21.66 -8.95 -6.77
C SER A 213 22.30 -9.65 -5.57
N GLU A 214 22.01 -9.25 -4.33
CA GLU A 214 22.57 -9.88 -3.13
C GLU A 214 21.91 -11.24 -2.81
N GLU A 215 20.63 -11.42 -3.13
CA GLU A 215 19.89 -12.67 -2.92
C GLU A 215 20.14 -13.69 -4.05
N SER A 216 20.83 -13.28 -5.13
CA SER A 216 21.03 -14.08 -6.34
C SER A 216 21.80 -15.40 -6.10
N ARG A 217 22.62 -15.46 -5.04
CA ARG A 217 23.31 -16.71 -4.62
C ARG A 217 22.35 -17.76 -4.07
N SER A 218 21.31 -17.32 -3.38
CA SER A 218 20.32 -18.17 -2.69
C SER A 218 19.09 -18.45 -3.54
N LEU A 219 18.63 -17.49 -4.36
CA LEU A 219 17.41 -17.59 -5.17
C LEU A 219 17.67 -17.95 -6.64
N GLY A 220 18.93 -17.97 -7.06
CA GLY A 220 19.28 -17.92 -8.48
C GLY A 220 18.97 -16.54 -9.08
N VAL A 221 19.19 -16.41 -10.37
CA VAL A 221 19.05 -15.11 -11.04
C VAL A 221 17.61 -14.87 -11.48
N VAL A 222 16.93 -13.98 -10.77
CA VAL A 222 15.51 -13.66 -10.96
C VAL A 222 15.31 -12.14 -11.08
N LEU A 223 14.22 -11.72 -11.69
CA LEU A 223 13.79 -10.31 -11.73
C LEU A 223 12.46 -10.14 -11.00
N ARG A 224 12.14 -8.92 -10.58
CA ARG A 224 10.80 -8.55 -10.13
C ARG A 224 10.29 -7.37 -10.94
N ARG A 225 8.99 -7.29 -11.17
CA ARG A 225 8.39 -6.15 -11.85
C ARG A 225 8.22 -4.98 -10.88
N GLY A 226 8.57 -3.79 -11.32
CA GLY A 226 8.53 -2.55 -10.55
C GLY A 226 9.87 -2.16 -9.92
N LEU A 227 9.89 -0.96 -9.32
CA LEU A 227 10.98 -0.56 -8.42
C LEU A 227 10.90 -1.37 -7.12
N PRO A 228 12.00 -1.49 -6.36
CA PRO A 228 11.96 -2.09 -5.02
C PRO A 228 10.88 -1.40 -4.18
N ALA A 229 9.81 -2.13 -3.87
CA ALA A 229 8.76 -1.66 -2.96
C ALA A 229 9.18 -1.95 -1.52
N ARG A 230 8.93 -0.98 -0.62
CA ARG A 230 9.00 -1.18 0.85
C ARG A 230 8.13 -2.38 1.24
N ALA A 231 8.51 -3.05 2.33
CA ALA A 231 8.15 -4.44 2.70
C ALA A 231 6.66 -4.79 2.92
N SER A 232 5.70 -4.14 2.25
CA SER A 232 4.26 -4.30 2.45
C SER A 232 3.49 -4.92 1.28
N THR A 233 4.16 -5.47 0.27
CA THR A 233 3.47 -6.22 -0.80
C THR A 233 3.88 -7.68 -0.79
N THR A 234 3.10 -8.47 -0.06
CA THR A 234 3.03 -9.92 -0.25
C THR A 234 2.73 -10.19 -1.73
N SER A 235 3.62 -10.93 -2.39
CA SER A 235 3.54 -11.42 -3.78
C SER A 235 3.90 -10.45 -4.93
N ALA A 236 5.11 -9.90 -4.93
CA ALA A 236 5.78 -9.61 -6.22
C ALA A 236 6.30 -10.94 -6.80
N ALA A 237 5.61 -11.50 -7.80
CA ALA A 237 6.03 -12.72 -8.47
C ALA A 237 7.42 -12.54 -9.11
N TYR A 238 8.37 -13.43 -8.77
CA TYR A 238 9.65 -13.49 -9.47
C TYR A 238 9.42 -13.87 -10.93
N SER A 239 10.09 -13.14 -11.81
CA SER A 239 10.03 -13.30 -13.26
C SER A 239 11.37 -13.81 -13.78
N SER A 240 11.33 -14.59 -14.85
CA SER A 240 12.57 -15.10 -15.44
C SER A 240 13.30 -13.99 -16.21
N PRO A 241 14.65 -13.90 -16.13
CA PRO A 241 15.41 -12.92 -16.92
C PRO A 241 15.20 -13.04 -18.44
N GLY A 242 14.73 -14.21 -18.90
CA GLY A 242 14.39 -14.46 -20.30
C GLY A 242 13.21 -13.63 -20.83
N GLU A 243 12.33 -13.11 -19.96
CA GLU A 243 11.21 -12.25 -20.37
C GLU A 243 11.65 -10.93 -21.03
N LEU A 244 12.88 -10.51 -20.77
CA LEU A 244 13.46 -9.31 -21.38
C LEU A 244 14.06 -9.58 -22.78
N VAL A 245 14.15 -10.84 -23.20
CA VAL A 245 14.67 -11.21 -24.51
C VAL A 245 13.59 -10.94 -25.57
N ASP A 246 13.82 -9.91 -26.38
CA ASP A 246 13.00 -9.59 -27.54
C ASP A 246 13.77 -9.97 -28.83
N PRO A 247 13.32 -11.01 -29.58
CA PRO A 247 13.99 -11.43 -30.80
C PRO A 247 13.90 -10.39 -31.93
N THR A 248 13.03 -9.38 -31.82
CA THR A 248 12.91 -8.32 -32.84
C THR A 248 14.00 -7.25 -32.73
N GLY A 249 14.79 -7.25 -31.66
CA GLY A 249 15.84 -6.25 -31.41
C GLY A 249 15.28 -4.85 -31.09
N ARG A 250 14.00 -4.76 -30.73
CA ARG A 250 13.29 -3.50 -30.46
C ARG A 250 13.19 -3.19 -28.96
N ARG A 251 13.87 -3.96 -28.12
CA ARG A 251 13.98 -3.71 -26.69
C ARG A 251 15.41 -3.34 -26.32
N VAL A 252 15.54 -2.19 -25.64
CA VAL A 252 16.77 -1.78 -24.96
C VAL A 252 16.71 -2.24 -23.51
N VAL A 253 17.80 -2.81 -23.00
CA VAL A 253 17.93 -3.09 -21.56
C VAL A 253 18.94 -2.12 -20.95
N LEU A 254 18.49 -1.32 -19.99
CA LEU A 254 19.36 -0.43 -19.20
C LEU A 254 19.45 -0.97 -17.79
N VAL A 255 20.65 -1.39 -17.37
CA VAL A 255 20.92 -1.89 -16.02
C VAL A 255 21.46 -0.76 -15.16
N VAL A 256 20.66 -0.23 -14.24
CA VAL A 256 21.12 0.80 -13.29
C VAL A 256 21.70 0.12 -12.06
N SER A 257 23.01 0.23 -11.88
CA SER A 257 23.71 -0.43 -10.78
C SER A 257 24.98 0.32 -10.42
N ASP A 258 25.28 0.36 -9.12
CA ASP A 258 26.57 0.79 -8.59
C ASP A 258 27.69 -0.26 -8.76
N CYS A 259 27.32 -1.45 -9.26
CA CYS A 259 28.20 -2.53 -9.67
C CYS A 259 29.09 -3.07 -8.55
N ILE A 260 28.68 -2.95 -7.29
CA ILE A 260 29.49 -3.33 -6.12
C ILE A 260 29.07 -4.65 -5.50
N SER A 261 27.81 -5.06 -5.67
CA SER A 261 27.29 -6.26 -5.02
C SER A 261 28.11 -7.51 -5.39
N PRO A 262 28.17 -8.54 -4.51
CA PRO A 262 29.02 -9.71 -4.75
C PRO A 262 28.77 -10.40 -6.09
N SER A 263 27.55 -10.33 -6.61
CA SER A 263 27.12 -10.93 -7.89
C SER A 263 27.77 -10.30 -9.14
N TRP A 264 28.37 -9.12 -8.99
CA TRP A 264 29.23 -8.51 -10.01
C TRP A 264 30.65 -9.08 -10.02
N SER A 265 31.08 -9.73 -8.93
CA SER A 265 32.42 -10.30 -8.79
C SER A 265 32.48 -11.82 -9.05
N ASP A 266 31.38 -12.54 -8.80
CA ASP A 266 31.32 -14.01 -8.96
C ASP A 266 30.87 -14.47 -10.36
N GLY A 267 30.65 -13.53 -11.29
CA GLY A 267 30.28 -13.80 -12.68
C GLY A 267 28.79 -14.10 -12.91
N THR A 268 27.96 -14.08 -11.86
CA THR A 268 26.51 -14.32 -11.98
C THR A 268 25.83 -13.29 -12.89
N LEU A 269 26.12 -12.00 -12.70
CA LEU A 269 25.54 -10.92 -13.51
C LEU A 269 26.15 -10.84 -14.92
N GLU A 270 27.36 -11.34 -15.11
CA GLU A 270 27.96 -11.45 -16.44
C GLU A 270 27.11 -12.36 -17.36
N GLN A 271 26.55 -13.44 -16.81
CA GLN A 271 25.67 -14.35 -17.57
C GLN A 271 24.39 -13.66 -18.03
N LEU A 272 23.80 -12.76 -17.22
CA LEU A 272 22.63 -11.96 -17.60
C LEU A 272 22.94 -10.98 -18.72
N LEU A 273 24.04 -10.24 -18.57
CA LEU A 273 24.46 -9.30 -19.61
C LEU A 273 24.69 -10.04 -20.93
N ARG A 274 25.27 -11.24 -20.88
CA ARG A 274 25.44 -12.11 -22.05
C ARG A 274 24.11 -12.57 -22.66
N LEU A 275 23.13 -12.92 -21.83
CA LEU A 275 21.80 -13.32 -22.29
C LEU A 275 21.11 -12.18 -23.05
N TRP A 276 21.04 -11.00 -22.45
CA TRP A 276 20.36 -9.84 -23.06
C TRP A 276 21.15 -9.26 -24.24
N GLY A 277 22.47 -9.17 -24.13
CA GLY A 277 23.36 -8.58 -25.14
C GLY A 277 23.50 -9.41 -26.43
N ARG A 278 23.03 -10.66 -26.42
CA ARG A 278 22.88 -11.49 -27.63
C ARG A 278 21.68 -11.08 -28.49
N SER A 279 20.62 -10.58 -27.87
CA SER A 279 19.34 -10.33 -28.53
C SER A 279 19.10 -8.86 -28.85
N GLY A 280 19.71 -7.94 -28.09
CA GLY A 280 19.51 -6.51 -28.29
C GLY A 280 20.58 -5.64 -27.61
N PRO A 281 20.41 -4.31 -27.67
CA PRO A 281 21.30 -3.35 -27.03
C PRO A 281 21.14 -3.37 -25.51
N VAL A 282 22.26 -3.53 -24.81
CA VAL A 282 22.35 -3.53 -23.34
C VAL A 282 23.41 -2.53 -22.89
N ALA A 283 23.10 -1.70 -21.90
CA ALA A 283 24.08 -0.82 -21.28
C ALA A 283 23.89 -0.78 -19.75
N ILE A 284 24.99 -0.57 -19.03
CA ILE A 284 24.99 -0.35 -17.58
C ILE A 284 24.98 1.16 -17.36
N VAL A 285 24.04 1.66 -16.58
CA VAL A 285 23.98 3.04 -16.12
C VAL A 285 24.53 3.07 -14.70
N GLN A 286 25.71 3.66 -14.54
CA GLN A 286 26.47 3.65 -13.31
C GLN A 286 26.34 5.01 -12.62
N PRO A 287 25.56 5.09 -11.52
CA PRO A 287 25.30 6.35 -10.83
C PRO A 287 26.49 6.87 -10.00
N LEU A 288 27.47 6.02 -9.68
CA LEU A 288 28.65 6.45 -8.93
C LEU A 288 29.50 7.46 -9.71
N PRO A 289 30.09 8.46 -9.04
CA PRO A 289 31.07 9.33 -9.66
C PRO A 289 32.26 8.52 -10.20
N ARG A 290 32.77 8.93 -11.36
CA ARG A 290 33.82 8.22 -12.09
C ARG A 290 35.08 7.89 -11.27
N ARG A 291 35.46 8.74 -10.31
CA ARG A 291 36.61 8.50 -9.41
C ARG A 291 36.44 7.28 -8.50
N MET A 292 35.22 6.78 -8.32
CA MET A 292 34.91 5.67 -7.42
C MET A 292 34.82 4.34 -8.17
N TRP A 293 34.88 4.35 -9.50
CA TRP A 293 34.73 3.15 -10.33
C TRP A 293 35.88 2.16 -10.16
N GLU A 294 37.05 2.61 -9.68
CA GLU A 294 38.18 1.75 -9.32
C GLU A 294 37.84 0.75 -8.22
N ARG A 295 36.79 1.03 -7.42
CA ARG A 295 36.29 0.14 -6.37
C ARG A 295 35.28 -0.88 -6.88
N CYS A 296 34.73 -0.71 -8.08
CA CYS A 296 33.81 -1.65 -8.68
C CYS A 296 34.60 -2.85 -9.25
N PRO A 297 34.14 -4.11 -9.08
CA PRO A 297 34.70 -5.29 -9.76
C PRO A 297 34.59 -5.29 -11.29
N LEU A 298 34.16 -4.20 -11.93
CA LEU A 298 34.06 -4.08 -13.38
C LEU A 298 35.43 -3.76 -14.00
N ASN A 299 35.84 -4.60 -14.95
CA ASN A 299 37.00 -4.29 -15.79
C ASN A 299 36.59 -3.39 -16.97
N LEU A 300 36.97 -2.12 -16.91
CA LEU A 300 36.56 -1.10 -17.88
C LEU A 300 37.64 -0.86 -18.92
N HIS A 301 37.24 -0.89 -20.19
CA HIS A 301 38.09 -0.64 -21.34
C HIS A 301 37.52 0.52 -22.15
N LYS A 302 38.39 1.42 -22.62
CA LYS A 302 37.98 2.42 -23.61
C LYS A 302 38.06 1.78 -24.99
N VAL A 303 36.91 1.64 -25.65
CA VAL A 303 36.78 0.95 -26.94
C VAL A 303 35.96 1.78 -27.91
N THR A 304 36.37 1.80 -29.17
CA THR A 304 35.56 2.34 -30.26
C THR A 304 34.55 1.28 -30.73
N LEU A 305 33.28 1.51 -30.45
CA LEU A 305 32.17 0.64 -30.84
C LEU A 305 31.72 0.94 -32.26
N ARG A 306 31.32 -0.09 -33.01
CA ARG A 306 30.77 0.03 -34.36
C ARG A 306 29.48 -0.77 -34.49
N ALA A 307 28.36 -0.12 -34.75
CA ALA A 307 27.07 -0.77 -34.93
C ALA A 307 26.76 -0.99 -36.43
N PRO A 308 26.37 -2.21 -36.85
CA PRO A 308 25.99 -2.48 -38.25
C PRO A 308 24.64 -1.88 -38.64
N GLY A 309 23.84 -1.43 -37.67
CA GLY A 309 22.52 -0.88 -37.87
C GLY A 309 21.84 -0.49 -36.55
N PRO A 310 20.66 0.13 -36.61
CA PRO A 310 19.89 0.52 -35.43
C PRO A 310 19.51 -0.70 -34.58
N GLY A 311 19.57 -0.57 -33.26
CA GLY A 311 19.17 -1.64 -32.34
C GLY A 311 20.06 -2.88 -32.41
N ALA A 312 21.29 -2.76 -32.92
CA ALA A 312 22.21 -3.89 -33.01
C ALA A 312 22.50 -4.48 -31.62
N ALA A 313 22.47 -5.81 -31.53
CA ALA A 313 22.86 -6.54 -30.34
C ALA A 313 24.33 -6.27 -29.98
N ASN A 314 24.66 -6.26 -28.69
CA ASN A 314 26.02 -5.99 -28.20
C ASN A 314 27.08 -6.90 -28.83
N THR A 315 26.73 -8.15 -29.12
CA THR A 315 27.59 -9.13 -29.82
C THR A 315 28.05 -8.67 -31.22
N ARG A 316 27.35 -7.71 -31.83
CA ARG A 316 27.63 -7.16 -33.16
C ARG A 316 28.29 -5.77 -33.13
N LEU A 317 28.57 -5.21 -31.94
CA LEU A 317 29.18 -3.88 -31.80
C LEU A 317 30.70 -3.88 -32.04
N VAL A 318 31.30 -5.07 -32.13
CA VAL A 318 32.73 -5.30 -32.41
C VAL A 318 32.85 -6.42 -33.43
N LYS A 319 34.07 -6.70 -33.91
CA LYS A 319 34.31 -7.78 -34.87
C LYS A 319 33.84 -9.14 -34.30
N PRO A 320 33.26 -10.03 -35.13
CA PRO A 320 32.89 -11.37 -34.71
C PRO A 320 34.05 -12.11 -34.04
N GLY A 321 33.82 -12.73 -32.88
CA GLY A 321 34.83 -13.47 -32.11
C GLY A 321 35.55 -12.67 -31.01
N ALA A 322 35.36 -11.35 -30.95
CA ALA A 322 35.80 -10.55 -29.80
C ALA A 322 34.84 -10.72 -28.60
N PRO A 323 35.33 -10.54 -27.36
CA PRO A 323 34.46 -10.52 -26.18
C PRO A 323 33.40 -9.42 -26.31
N MET A 324 32.19 -9.70 -25.82
CA MET A 324 31.03 -8.84 -26.05
C MET A 324 31.15 -7.55 -25.21
N PRO A 325 31.18 -6.36 -25.83
CA PRO A 325 31.25 -5.11 -25.09
C PRO A 325 29.87 -4.76 -24.52
N VAL A 326 29.83 -4.36 -23.26
CA VAL A 326 28.67 -3.73 -22.62
C VAL A 326 29.05 -2.31 -22.23
N PRO A 327 28.49 -1.28 -22.88
CA PRO A 327 28.71 0.12 -22.52
C PRO A 327 28.37 0.38 -21.05
N VAL A 328 29.25 1.12 -20.37
CA VAL A 328 29.06 1.60 -19.01
C VAL A 328 28.94 3.12 -19.07
N LEU A 329 27.73 3.60 -18.84
CA LEU A 329 27.31 4.98 -19.02
C LEU A 329 27.22 5.67 -17.67
N LEU A 330 27.70 6.90 -17.62
CA LEU A 330 27.40 7.81 -16.51
C LEU A 330 26.02 8.43 -16.73
N LEU A 331 25.36 8.87 -15.64
CA LEU A 331 24.12 9.67 -15.70
C LEU A 331 24.41 11.12 -16.12
N ASP A 332 25.06 11.30 -17.28
CA ASP A 332 25.37 12.58 -17.87
C ASP A 332 25.15 12.58 -19.40
N PRO A 333 24.94 13.77 -20.02
CA PRO A 333 24.66 13.87 -21.45
C PRO A 333 25.82 13.42 -22.35
N ASP A 334 27.07 13.60 -21.90
CA ASP A 334 28.27 13.29 -22.69
C ASP A 334 28.50 11.79 -22.79
N SER A 335 28.02 11.02 -21.82
CA SER A 335 28.04 9.57 -21.82
C SER A 335 26.83 8.96 -22.53
N ILE A 336 25.63 9.47 -22.26
CA ILE A 336 24.37 8.92 -22.80
C ILE A 336 24.18 9.27 -24.28
N GLY A 337 24.52 10.49 -24.69
CA GLY A 337 24.28 10.98 -26.06
C GLY A 337 24.95 10.14 -27.14
N PRO A 338 26.28 9.91 -27.05
CA PRO A 338 26.96 9.07 -28.03
C PRO A 338 26.40 7.64 -28.10
N TRP A 339 26.08 7.03 -26.95
CA TRP A 339 25.44 5.71 -26.93
C TRP A 339 24.05 5.72 -27.58
N ALA A 340 23.25 6.76 -27.33
CA ALA A 340 21.92 6.93 -27.92
C ALA A 340 22.00 7.06 -29.45
N SER A 341 22.96 7.85 -29.96
CA SER A 341 23.20 7.99 -31.41
C SER A 341 23.71 6.69 -32.05
N LEU A 342 24.55 5.91 -31.36
CA LEU A 342 24.99 4.59 -31.83
C LEU A 342 23.80 3.62 -31.93
N THR A 343 22.96 3.58 -30.90
CA THR A 343 21.83 2.65 -30.80
C THR A 343 20.70 3.02 -31.77
N SER A 344 20.45 4.31 -32.01
CA SER A 344 19.50 4.79 -33.01
C SER A 344 19.98 4.61 -34.46
N GLY A 345 21.27 4.31 -34.64
CA GLY A 345 21.93 4.25 -35.95
C GLY A 345 22.14 5.62 -36.61
N GLU A 346 22.03 6.72 -35.86
CA GLU A 346 22.41 8.07 -36.32
C GLU A 346 23.93 8.19 -36.46
N SER A 347 24.69 7.55 -35.55
CA SER A 347 26.12 7.29 -35.70
C SER A 347 26.37 5.80 -35.83
N SER A 348 27.30 5.41 -36.70
CA SER A 348 27.75 4.02 -36.84
C SER A 348 28.98 3.72 -35.97
N VAL A 349 29.64 4.73 -35.42
CA VAL A 349 30.91 4.60 -34.67
C VAL A 349 30.96 5.56 -33.48
N VAL A 350 31.27 5.05 -32.28
CA VAL A 350 31.34 5.85 -31.04
C VAL A 350 32.42 5.31 -30.10
N ASP A 351 33.20 6.20 -29.49
CA ASP A 351 34.09 5.86 -28.38
C ASP A 351 33.29 5.73 -27.08
N SER A 352 33.43 4.60 -26.39
CA SER A 352 32.69 4.32 -25.17
C SER A 352 33.57 3.58 -24.15
N LEU A 353 33.23 3.73 -22.87
CA LEU A 353 33.74 2.86 -21.82
C LEU A 353 32.88 1.61 -21.78
N VAL A 354 33.52 0.44 -21.84
CA VAL A 354 32.81 -0.84 -21.89
C VAL A 354 33.41 -1.82 -20.88
N THR A 355 32.55 -2.67 -20.32
CA THR A 355 33.00 -3.92 -19.72
C THR A 355 32.92 -5.04 -20.76
N LEU A 356 33.88 -5.96 -20.75
CA LEU A 356 33.98 -7.04 -21.73
C LEU A 356 33.43 -8.35 -21.12
N VAL A 357 32.28 -8.79 -21.63
CA VAL A 357 31.60 -10.02 -21.22
C VAL A 357 32.13 -11.20 -22.06
N GLY A 358 32.60 -12.25 -21.40
CA GLY A 358 33.18 -13.45 -22.02
C GLY A 358 34.71 -13.47 -22.10
N SER A 359 35.40 -12.49 -21.53
CA SER A 359 36.84 -12.57 -21.27
C SER A 359 37.08 -13.34 -19.97
N SER A 360 38.10 -14.20 -19.88
CA SER A 360 38.54 -14.72 -18.58
C SER A 360 38.74 -13.54 -17.62
N PRO A 361 38.25 -13.61 -16.36
CA PRO A 361 38.55 -12.57 -15.40
C PRO A 361 40.08 -12.44 -15.35
N PRO A 362 40.65 -11.22 -15.47
CA PRO A 362 42.04 -11.08 -15.11
C PRO A 362 42.15 -11.59 -13.68
N GLN A 363 43.10 -12.49 -13.43
CA GLN A 363 43.59 -12.66 -12.07
C GLN A 363 43.93 -11.24 -11.62
N ARG A 364 43.13 -10.66 -10.72
CA ARG A 364 43.63 -9.56 -9.91
C ARG A 364 44.99 -10.07 -9.42
N PRO A 365 46.10 -9.32 -9.58
CA PRO A 365 47.30 -9.71 -8.85
C PRO A 365 46.80 -9.96 -7.44
N GLU A 366 46.95 -11.19 -6.95
CA GLU A 366 46.71 -11.51 -5.56
C GLU A 366 47.55 -10.44 -4.85
N LEU A 367 46.87 -9.42 -4.33
CA LEU A 367 47.48 -8.55 -3.35
C LEU A 367 47.98 -9.57 -2.34
N PRO A 368 49.30 -9.66 -2.10
CA PRO A 368 49.87 -10.68 -1.24
C PRO A 368 49.01 -10.68 0.01
N ASP A 369 48.36 -11.80 0.31
CA ASP A 369 47.33 -11.94 1.35
C ASP A 369 47.54 -10.84 2.37
N ASP A 370 46.77 -9.74 2.25
CA ASP A 370 47.03 -8.57 3.07
C ASP A 370 46.90 -9.10 4.50
N PRO A 371 47.95 -9.04 5.34
CA PRO A 371 47.91 -9.61 6.68
C PRO A 371 46.99 -8.71 7.53
N ALA A 372 45.68 -8.79 7.29
CA ALA A 372 44.67 -7.89 7.82
C ALA A 372 43.24 -8.49 7.74
N THR A 373 43.11 -9.81 7.92
CA THR A 373 42.09 -10.32 8.87
C THR A 373 42.61 -10.26 10.32
N THR A 374 43.59 -9.40 10.59
CA THR A 374 43.67 -8.70 11.86
C THR A 374 42.38 -7.89 11.96
N GLU A 375 41.56 -8.12 12.99
CA GLU A 375 40.44 -7.24 13.33
C GLU A 375 41.02 -5.84 13.53
N LEU A 376 41.06 -5.02 12.47
CA LEU A 376 41.52 -3.64 12.53
C LEU A 376 40.78 -2.96 13.68
N SER A 377 41.52 -2.31 14.56
CA SER A 377 40.91 -1.61 15.68
C SER A 377 39.94 -0.55 15.18
N PRO A 378 38.89 -0.21 15.94
CA PRO A 378 37.93 0.82 15.55
C PRO A 378 38.60 2.16 15.17
N THR A 379 39.69 2.52 15.86
CA THR A 379 40.48 3.72 15.59
C THR A 379 41.19 3.65 14.23
N GLU A 380 41.76 2.50 13.86
CA GLU A 380 42.42 2.29 12.56
C GLU A 380 41.43 2.33 11.40
N LEU A 381 40.23 1.76 11.58
CA LEU A 381 39.14 1.82 10.60
C LEU A 381 38.72 3.27 10.31
N VAL A 382 38.54 4.08 11.36
CA VAL A 382 38.19 5.51 11.23
C VAL A 382 39.32 6.30 10.56
N GLN A 383 40.58 6.03 10.89
CA GLN A 383 41.74 6.69 10.27
C GLN A 383 41.88 6.33 8.78
N ARG A 384 41.68 5.06 8.43
CA ARG A 384 41.65 4.61 7.02
C ARG A 384 40.57 5.35 6.24
N PHE A 385 39.36 5.41 6.77
CA PHE A 385 38.27 6.15 6.12
C PHE A 385 38.59 7.64 5.98
N ARG A 386 39.19 8.26 7.01
CA ARG A 386 39.60 9.67 6.97
C ARG A 386 40.63 9.96 5.87
N ASN A 387 41.51 9.01 5.58
CA ASN A 387 42.53 9.16 4.54
C ASN A 387 41.95 8.91 3.12
N ASP A 388 41.00 7.98 3.01
CA ASP A 388 40.46 7.52 1.71
C ASP A 388 39.23 8.31 1.24
N ALA A 389 38.48 8.95 2.15
CA ALA A 389 37.20 9.61 1.87
C ALA A 389 37.35 11.12 1.65
N SER A 390 36.37 11.73 0.99
CA SER A 390 36.31 13.19 0.87
C SER A 390 36.12 13.87 2.25
N PRO A 391 36.64 15.10 2.45
CA PRO A 391 36.43 15.85 3.68
C PRO A 391 34.95 16.00 4.06
N GLU A 392 34.08 16.15 3.06
CA GLU A 392 32.63 16.24 3.26
C GLU A 392 32.03 14.91 3.72
N ALA A 393 32.48 13.78 3.18
CA ALA A 393 32.03 12.44 3.63
C ALA A 393 32.51 12.14 5.06
N TYR A 394 33.74 12.52 5.41
CA TYR A 394 34.25 12.40 6.78
C TYR A 394 33.45 13.27 7.76
N ASN A 395 33.18 14.54 7.42
CA ASN A 395 32.35 15.40 8.25
C ASN A 395 30.93 14.82 8.41
N LEU A 396 30.36 14.29 7.33
CA LEU A 396 29.04 13.67 7.36
C LEU A 396 29.01 12.45 8.29
N ILE A 397 29.97 11.54 8.22
CA ILE A 397 29.96 10.34 9.07
C ILE A 397 30.11 10.71 10.56
N VAL A 398 30.86 11.77 10.87
CA VAL A 398 30.93 12.34 12.23
C VAL A 398 29.55 12.83 12.69
N TYR A 399 28.78 13.50 11.83
CA TYR A 399 27.41 13.89 12.17
C TYR A 399 26.48 12.68 12.31
N LEU A 400 26.62 11.67 11.45
CA LEU A 400 25.80 10.45 11.50
C LEU A 400 26.05 9.60 12.75
N SER A 401 27.22 9.74 13.39
CA SER A 401 27.50 9.08 14.69
C SER A 401 26.52 9.45 15.80
N ALA A 402 25.84 10.59 15.67
CA ALA A 402 24.87 11.13 16.63
C ALA A 402 23.40 10.85 16.27
N VAL A 403 23.12 9.99 15.28
CA VAL A 403 21.75 9.60 14.91
C VAL A 403 21.61 8.09 14.69
N ALA A 404 20.36 7.62 14.66
CA ALA A 404 20.04 6.30 14.12
C ALA A 404 20.29 6.30 12.60
N LEU A 405 20.94 5.25 12.08
CA LEU A 405 21.44 5.22 10.70
C LEU A 405 20.41 4.55 9.79
N SER A 406 19.32 5.25 9.50
CA SER A 406 18.44 4.89 8.38
C SER A 406 18.69 5.83 7.20
N PRO A 407 18.57 5.37 5.93
CA PRO A 407 18.74 6.21 4.75
C PRO A 407 17.91 7.51 4.77
N PRO A 408 16.65 7.52 5.25
CA PRO A 408 15.89 8.73 5.58
C PRO A 408 16.63 9.76 6.43
N VAL A 409 17.08 9.34 7.62
CA VAL A 409 17.72 10.21 8.61
C VAL A 409 19.08 10.68 8.11
N MET A 410 19.83 9.79 7.47
CA MET A 410 21.13 10.11 6.90
C MET A 410 21.03 11.23 5.84
N ARG A 411 19.99 11.20 4.99
CA ARG A 411 19.72 12.26 4.00
C ARG A 411 19.31 13.58 4.64
N ILE A 412 18.54 13.55 5.73
CA ILE A 412 18.16 14.77 6.48
C ILE A 412 19.41 15.42 7.09
N VAL A 413 20.24 14.63 7.77
CA VAL A 413 21.49 15.12 8.37
C VAL A 413 22.41 15.66 7.29
N GLN A 414 22.56 14.95 6.17
CA GLN A 414 23.34 15.40 5.03
C GLN A 414 22.86 16.78 4.51
N HIS A 415 21.56 16.94 4.28
CA HIS A 415 20.99 18.16 3.73
C HIS A 415 21.06 19.34 4.70
N ARG A 416 20.96 19.10 6.02
CA ARG A 416 20.98 20.15 7.04
C ARG A 416 22.38 20.53 7.52
N MET A 417 23.35 19.62 7.41
CA MET A 417 24.71 19.80 7.96
C MET A 417 25.78 20.13 6.92
N LEU A 418 25.56 19.82 5.65
CA LEU A 418 26.52 20.09 4.58
C LEU A 418 26.06 21.28 3.72
N ASN A 419 27.03 22.04 3.20
CA ASN A 419 26.74 23.17 2.31
C ASN A 419 26.34 22.75 0.90
N ASP A 420 26.89 21.62 0.43
CA ASP A 420 26.64 21.05 -0.90
C ASP A 420 26.36 19.53 -0.76
N PRO A 421 25.11 19.15 -0.42
CA PRO A 421 24.74 17.76 -0.20
C PRO A 421 24.71 17.00 -1.54
N ARG A 422 25.58 15.99 -1.68
CA ARG A 422 25.71 15.15 -2.87
C ARG A 422 25.54 13.67 -2.53
N PRO A 423 24.76 12.88 -3.29
CA PRO A 423 24.59 11.43 -3.05
C PRO A 423 25.92 10.68 -2.91
N SER A 424 26.97 11.13 -3.60
CA SER A 424 28.32 10.56 -3.50
C SER A 424 28.89 10.53 -2.09
N GLN A 425 28.60 11.51 -1.23
CA GLN A 425 29.11 11.54 0.15
C GLN A 425 28.59 10.37 0.99
N LEU A 426 27.28 10.09 0.87
CA LEU A 426 26.67 8.92 1.49
C LEU A 426 27.22 7.63 0.86
N ALA A 427 27.39 7.60 -0.46
CA ALA A 427 27.99 6.44 -1.14
C ALA A 427 29.39 6.11 -0.60
N GLU A 428 30.26 7.10 -0.32
CA GLU A 428 31.58 6.79 0.29
C GLU A 428 31.44 6.14 1.67
N ILE A 429 30.44 6.55 2.46
CA ILE A 429 30.15 6.00 3.79
C ILE A 429 29.63 4.56 3.68
N TYR A 430 28.67 4.29 2.79
CA TYR A 430 28.20 2.91 2.56
C TYR A 430 29.31 1.97 2.11
N LEU A 431 30.27 2.49 1.33
CA LEU A 431 31.40 1.73 0.79
C LEU A 431 32.64 1.73 1.70
N SER A 432 32.56 2.36 2.87
CA SER A 432 33.69 2.47 3.80
C SER A 432 33.97 1.19 4.59
N GLY A 433 32.98 0.29 4.70
CA GLY A 433 33.03 -0.86 5.59
C GLY A 433 32.87 -0.51 7.09
N LEU A 434 32.53 0.73 7.41
CA LEU A 434 32.29 1.19 8.80
C LEU A 434 30.87 0.88 9.30
N LEU A 435 29.95 0.62 8.37
CA LEU A 435 28.54 0.31 8.65
C LEU A 435 28.27 -1.18 8.49
N GLU A 436 27.44 -1.72 9.37
CA GLU A 436 26.86 -3.06 9.27
C GLU A 436 25.33 -2.97 9.32
N ARG A 437 24.65 -3.92 8.69
CA ARG A 437 23.19 -4.00 8.81
C ARG A 437 22.83 -4.61 10.15
N THR A 438 21.84 -4.03 10.82
CA THR A 438 21.28 -4.59 12.06
C THR A 438 20.60 -5.93 11.74
N GLU A 439 20.63 -6.89 12.68
CA GLU A 439 19.99 -8.21 12.52
C GLU A 439 18.49 -8.10 12.20
N ASP A 440 17.81 -7.11 12.80
CA ASP A 440 16.38 -6.80 12.56
C ASP A 440 16.10 -6.27 11.14
N SER A 441 17.14 -5.94 10.36
CA SER A 441 17.05 -5.45 8.98
C SER A 441 17.35 -6.49 7.92
N VAL A 442 17.51 -7.77 8.30
CA VAL A 442 17.72 -8.87 7.35
C VAL A 442 16.44 -9.04 6.51
N GLY A 443 16.53 -8.72 5.22
CA GLY A 443 15.39 -8.72 4.28
C GLY A 443 14.67 -7.38 4.13
N ALA A 444 15.01 -6.36 4.93
CA ALA A 444 14.53 -4.99 4.75
C ALA A 444 15.14 -4.36 3.48
N ARG A 445 14.40 -3.47 2.80
CA ARG A 445 14.80 -2.88 1.51
C ARG A 445 14.63 -1.36 1.46
N GLY A 446 15.45 -0.70 0.64
CA GLY A 446 15.43 0.74 0.44
C GLY A 446 15.55 1.52 1.75
N ASP A 447 14.57 2.39 2.01
CA ASP A 447 14.55 3.28 3.17
C ASP A 447 14.25 2.55 4.51
N ASP A 448 13.87 1.27 4.48
CA ASP A 448 13.57 0.47 5.68
C ASP A 448 14.82 -0.17 6.30
N ILE A 449 15.95 -0.07 5.63
CA ILE A 449 17.20 -0.68 6.06
C ILE A 449 17.79 0.12 7.22
N VAL A 450 18.10 -0.57 8.31
CA VAL A 450 18.82 0.01 9.45
C VAL A 450 20.26 -0.42 9.43
N PHE A 451 21.12 0.57 9.59
CA PHE A 451 22.53 0.36 9.80
C PHE A 451 22.89 0.62 11.26
N ASP A 452 23.94 -0.03 11.73
CA ASP A 452 24.71 0.44 12.86
C ASP A 452 26.19 0.55 12.47
N PHE A 453 26.95 1.25 13.29
CA PHE A 453 28.40 1.23 13.16
C PHE A 453 28.94 -0.09 13.70
N ARG A 454 30.00 -0.60 13.06
CA ARG A 454 30.77 -1.70 13.63
C ARG A 454 31.19 -1.37 15.08
N PRO A 455 31.32 -2.39 15.97
CA PRO A 455 31.59 -2.18 17.39
C PRO A 455 32.75 -1.20 17.64
N GLY A 456 32.52 -0.17 18.47
CA GLY A 456 33.53 0.83 18.85
C GLY A 456 33.70 2.01 17.89
N VAL A 457 33.31 1.91 16.62
CA VAL A 457 33.50 2.99 15.62
C VAL A 457 32.66 4.23 15.97
N ARG A 458 31.42 4.04 16.46
CA ARG A 458 30.54 5.14 16.88
C ARG A 458 31.17 5.99 17.99
N ALA A 459 31.82 5.34 18.96
CA ALA A 459 32.41 6.03 20.12
C ALA A 459 33.59 6.93 19.72
N GLU A 460 34.40 6.49 18.76
CA GLU A 460 35.51 7.22 18.15
C GLU A 460 35.02 8.44 17.36
N LEU A 461 34.04 8.24 16.46
CA LEU A 461 33.48 9.32 15.64
C LEU A 461 32.78 10.40 16.49
N LEU A 462 32.07 9.98 17.54
CA LEU A 462 31.47 10.91 18.51
C LEU A 462 32.52 11.75 19.25
N GLY A 463 33.77 11.26 19.36
CA GLY A 463 34.89 12.02 19.93
C GLY A 463 35.30 13.22 19.07
N ALA A 464 35.08 13.14 17.75
CA ALA A 464 35.33 14.25 16.82
C ALA A 464 34.15 15.23 16.70
N LEU A 465 32.98 14.91 17.25
CA LEU A 465 31.77 15.72 17.14
C LEU A 465 31.79 16.92 18.10
N ARG A 466 31.67 18.12 17.55
CA ARG A 466 31.59 19.36 18.35
C ARG A 466 30.21 19.51 19.01
N GLY A 467 30.18 19.99 20.26
CA GLY A 467 28.92 20.14 21.02
C GLY A 467 27.86 21.05 20.37
N LYS A 468 28.26 22.06 19.58
CA LYS A 468 27.29 22.87 18.81
C LYS A 468 26.59 22.05 17.72
N ALA A 469 27.34 21.22 16.99
CA ALA A 469 26.80 20.36 15.94
C ALA A 469 25.89 19.27 16.53
N ALA A 470 26.30 18.66 17.64
CA ALA A 470 25.50 17.67 18.38
C ALA A 470 24.10 18.20 18.76
N ARG A 471 24.00 19.41 19.32
CA ARG A 471 22.69 20.04 19.62
C ARG A 471 21.85 20.28 18.38
N GLN A 472 22.50 20.67 17.28
CA GLN A 472 21.82 20.97 16.03
C GLN A 472 21.22 19.70 15.41
N ILE A 473 21.97 18.59 15.47
CA ILE A 473 21.53 17.27 15.01
C ILE A 473 20.35 16.77 15.84
N LEU A 474 20.44 16.81 17.18
CA LEU A 474 19.34 16.38 18.05
C LEU A 474 18.06 17.16 17.77
N ARG A 475 18.16 18.49 17.61
CA ARG A 475 17.02 19.34 17.23
C ARG A 475 16.41 18.91 15.89
N TYR A 476 17.21 18.68 14.86
CA TYR A 476 16.69 18.27 13.55
C TYR A 476 16.03 16.89 13.57
N VAL A 477 16.54 15.97 14.39
CA VAL A 477 15.94 14.65 14.57
C VAL A 477 14.60 14.76 15.32
N THR A 478 14.50 15.61 16.34
CA THR A 478 13.23 15.82 17.06
C THR A 478 12.18 16.50 16.18
N GLU A 479 12.55 17.57 15.44
CA GLU A 479 11.68 18.21 14.43
C GLU A 479 11.22 17.21 13.36
N TYR A 480 12.09 16.28 12.98
CA TYR A 480 11.75 15.23 12.02
C TYR A 480 10.76 14.19 12.59
N LEU A 481 10.92 13.77 13.85
CA LEU A 481 9.96 12.89 14.53
C LEU A 481 8.58 13.56 14.67
N GLU A 482 8.55 14.86 15.00
CA GLU A 482 7.32 15.68 15.04
C GLU A 482 6.58 15.66 13.70
N THR A 483 7.33 15.82 12.60
CA THR A 483 6.72 15.92 11.26
C THR A 483 6.33 14.54 10.70
N ALA A 484 7.11 13.49 10.98
CA ALA A 484 6.92 12.17 10.39
C ALA A 484 5.89 11.31 11.12
N HIS A 485 5.74 11.45 12.44
CA HIS A 485 4.91 10.57 13.27
C HIS A 485 3.87 11.32 14.10
N GLY A 486 3.80 12.66 14.00
CA GLY A 486 2.91 13.48 14.83
C GLY A 486 3.32 13.54 16.31
N SER A 487 4.48 12.95 16.66
CA SER A 487 5.05 12.93 18.01
C SER A 487 5.52 14.32 18.41
N ARG A 488 4.84 14.99 19.35
CA ARG A 488 5.20 16.35 19.82
C ARG A 488 6.42 16.34 20.77
N VAL A 489 7.59 15.91 20.29
CA VAL A 489 8.82 15.88 21.10
C VAL A 489 9.61 17.16 20.90
N GLU A 490 9.32 18.19 21.71
CA GLU A 490 10.13 19.40 21.71
C GLU A 490 11.52 19.12 22.33
N PHE A 491 12.60 19.44 21.60
CA PHE A 491 13.97 19.33 22.13
C PHE A 491 14.17 20.09 23.46
N ALA A 492 13.50 21.24 23.62
CA ALA A 492 13.54 22.01 24.85
C ALA A 492 12.88 21.27 26.03
N ALA A 493 11.83 20.48 25.79
CA ALA A 493 11.19 19.63 26.80
C ALA A 493 12.09 18.45 27.19
N LEU A 494 12.77 17.84 26.21
CA LEU A 494 13.75 16.77 26.47
C LEU A 494 14.90 17.25 27.37
N LEU A 495 15.48 18.43 27.10
CA LEU A 495 16.55 19.00 27.93
C LEU A 495 16.09 19.38 29.35
N ARG A 496 14.78 19.57 29.56
CA ARG A 496 14.17 19.83 30.88
C ARG A 496 13.81 18.55 31.64
N ASN A 497 14.11 17.37 31.09
CA ASN A 497 13.72 16.07 31.64
C ASN A 497 12.18 15.95 31.80
N ASP A 498 11.43 16.45 30.82
CA ASP A 498 9.97 16.27 30.80
C ASP A 498 9.62 14.80 30.55
N ASP A 499 8.85 14.19 31.47
CA ASP A 499 8.51 12.78 31.43
C ASP A 499 7.73 12.40 30.16
N THR A 500 6.92 13.31 29.60
CA THR A 500 6.17 13.05 28.37
C THR A 500 7.08 13.04 27.14
N ALA A 501 8.04 13.97 27.06
CA ALA A 501 9.01 14.03 25.97
C ALA A 501 9.99 12.85 26.00
N VAL A 502 10.41 12.42 27.20
CA VAL A 502 11.26 11.24 27.40
C VAL A 502 10.50 9.96 27.06
N ALA A 503 9.24 9.82 27.48
CA ALA A 503 8.42 8.66 27.15
C ALA A 503 8.16 8.53 25.65
N GLU A 504 7.85 9.64 24.98
CA GLU A 504 7.59 9.68 23.54
C GLU A 504 8.84 9.31 22.72
N LEU A 505 10.01 9.85 23.08
CA LEU A 505 11.25 9.50 22.40
C LEU A 505 11.67 8.03 22.65
N ARG A 506 11.34 7.48 23.83
CA ARG A 506 11.57 6.05 24.14
C ARG A 506 10.72 5.09 23.31
N ARG A 507 9.59 5.53 22.74
CA ARG A 507 8.86 4.74 21.73
C ARG A 507 9.73 4.41 20.52
N HIS A 508 10.68 5.29 20.22
CA HIS A 508 11.66 5.13 19.15
C HIS A 508 13.01 4.70 19.72
N ARG A 509 13.12 3.45 20.17
CA ARG A 509 14.30 2.91 20.89
C ARG A 509 15.66 3.25 20.24
N PRO A 510 15.88 3.05 18.91
CA PRO A 510 17.15 3.42 18.29
C PRO A 510 17.49 4.92 18.41
N PHE A 511 16.47 5.78 18.46
CA PHE A 511 16.65 7.23 18.66
C PHE A 511 16.90 7.59 20.11
N ALA A 512 16.25 6.92 21.06
CA ALA A 512 16.46 7.15 22.48
C ALA A 512 17.89 6.79 22.93
N GLU A 513 18.40 5.64 22.49
CA GLU A 513 19.75 5.15 22.83
C GLU A 513 20.85 6.08 22.28
N VAL A 514 20.71 6.52 21.02
CA VAL A 514 21.64 7.46 20.41
C VAL A 514 21.53 8.86 21.05
N SER A 515 20.31 9.32 21.35
CA SER A 515 20.10 10.62 22.01
C SER A 515 20.73 10.64 23.41
N ALA A 516 20.65 9.54 24.16
CA ALA A 516 21.31 9.40 25.45
C ALA A 516 22.84 9.54 25.34
N HIS A 517 23.46 8.86 24.37
CA HIS A 517 24.90 8.97 24.11
C HIS A 517 25.34 10.40 23.78
N VAL A 518 24.55 11.13 22.99
CA VAL A 518 24.85 12.52 22.64
C VAL A 518 24.69 13.44 23.85
N LEU A 519 23.62 13.27 24.66
CA LEU A 519 23.35 14.07 25.85
C LEU A 519 24.46 13.95 26.90
N ARG A 520 25.01 12.75 27.12
CA ARG A 520 26.15 12.53 28.04
C ARG A 520 27.39 13.33 27.65
N ARG A 521 27.65 13.45 26.35
CA ARG A 521 28.81 14.20 25.82
C ARG A 521 28.60 15.70 25.80
N LEU A 522 27.34 16.17 25.78
CA LEU A 522 27.05 17.60 25.77
C LEU A 522 27.37 18.27 27.10
N ASP A 523 26.93 17.69 28.21
CA ASP A 523 27.12 18.22 29.56
C ASP A 523 26.71 17.17 30.61
N ALA A 524 27.44 17.08 31.72
CA ALA A 524 27.15 16.15 32.82
C ALA A 524 25.75 16.37 33.44
N LYS A 525 25.18 17.57 33.33
CA LYS A 525 23.82 17.86 33.82
C LYS A 525 22.70 17.10 33.11
N TYR A 526 22.95 16.56 31.91
CA TYR A 526 21.95 15.78 31.15
C TYR A 526 22.04 14.28 31.44
N GLU A 527 22.91 13.84 32.34
CA GLU A 527 23.08 12.44 32.71
C GLU A 527 21.78 11.80 33.22
N THR A 528 20.94 12.58 33.93
CA THR A 528 19.62 12.12 34.39
C THR A 528 18.69 11.83 33.21
N VAL A 529 18.66 12.71 32.20
CA VAL A 529 17.84 12.54 30.98
C VAL A 529 18.35 11.35 30.18
N ALA A 530 19.67 11.24 30.00
CA ALA A 530 20.29 10.14 29.27
C ALA A 530 19.99 8.78 29.92
N ARG A 531 20.09 8.67 31.26
CA ARG A 531 19.69 7.46 31.98
C ARG A 531 18.20 7.16 31.86
N SER A 532 17.34 8.18 31.85
CA SER A 532 15.91 7.99 31.67
C SER A 532 15.56 7.45 30.29
N LEU A 533 16.27 7.88 29.24
CA LEU A 533 16.10 7.40 27.86
C LEU A 533 16.56 5.95 27.65
N GLU A 534 17.62 5.52 28.34
CA GLU A 534 18.19 4.16 28.23
C GLU A 534 17.51 3.12 29.12
N ARG A 535 16.65 3.54 30.05
CA ARG A 535 15.93 2.57 30.89
C ARG A 535 15.12 1.61 30.01
N PRO A 536 15.10 0.31 30.30
CA PRO A 536 14.17 -0.61 29.66
C PRO A 536 12.74 -0.19 29.97
N ARG A 537 11.84 -0.30 28.98
CA ARG A 537 10.42 -0.01 29.15
C ARG A 537 9.87 -0.91 30.27
N MET A 538 9.35 -0.33 31.35
CA MET A 538 8.35 -1.03 32.14
C MET A 538 7.06 -1.03 31.32
N PRO A 539 6.34 -2.15 31.18
CA PRO A 539 5.14 -2.21 30.34
C PRO A 539 4.07 -1.29 30.96
N ASP A 540 4.01 -0.07 30.46
CA ASP A 540 2.91 0.83 30.72
C ASP A 540 1.72 0.39 29.85
N VAL A 541 0.57 0.23 30.50
CA VAL A 541 -0.71 -0.22 29.93
C VAL A 541 -1.27 0.92 29.08
N THR A 542 -0.60 1.24 27.97
CA THR A 542 -1.10 2.04 26.85
C THR A 542 -0.25 1.74 25.59
N THR A 543 -0.94 1.21 24.57
CA THR A 543 -0.74 1.43 23.12
C THR A 543 0.62 1.26 22.42
N ASP A 544 1.61 0.52 22.91
CA ASP A 544 2.78 0.16 22.07
C ASP A 544 3.51 -1.14 22.50
N ALA A 545 2.79 -2.07 23.12
CA ALA A 545 3.29 -3.42 23.41
C ALA A 545 2.45 -4.43 22.62
N ALA A 546 2.65 -4.46 21.31
CA ALA A 546 2.13 -5.48 20.40
C ALA A 546 3.16 -5.70 19.29
N ALA A 547 4.33 -6.22 19.65
CA ALA A 547 5.34 -6.63 18.66
C ALA A 547 6.16 -7.86 19.11
N ASP A 548 5.65 -8.62 20.07
CA ASP A 548 5.83 -10.08 20.09
C ASP A 548 4.44 -10.65 19.78
N ALA A 549 3.98 -10.48 18.54
CA ALA A 549 2.63 -10.88 18.16
C ALA A 549 2.56 -12.40 18.08
N HIS A 550 1.99 -13.02 19.11
CA HIS A 550 1.35 -14.33 18.98
C HIS A 550 0.38 -14.28 17.79
N GLU A 551 0.54 -15.21 16.84
CA GLU A 551 -0.25 -15.23 15.60
C GLU A 551 -1.72 -15.50 15.94
N VAL A 552 -2.60 -14.51 15.74
CA VAL A 552 -4.05 -14.68 15.86
C VAL A 552 -4.59 -15.16 14.52
N TRP A 553 -5.10 -16.39 14.46
CA TRP A 553 -5.63 -16.98 13.25
C TRP A 553 -7.12 -16.65 13.04
N GLY A 554 -7.53 -16.51 11.78
CA GLY A 554 -8.91 -16.21 11.38
C GLY A 554 -9.15 -14.73 11.02
N ALA A 555 -10.37 -14.42 10.58
CA ALA A 555 -10.77 -13.07 10.17
C ALA A 555 -11.07 -12.18 11.39
N VAL A 556 -10.02 -11.74 12.08
CA VAL A 556 -10.13 -10.87 13.27
C VAL A 556 -10.62 -9.48 12.86
N PRO A 557 -11.65 -8.92 13.52
CA PRO A 557 -12.06 -7.54 13.29
C PRO A 557 -10.92 -6.57 13.57
N PRO A 558 -10.80 -5.46 12.81
CA PRO A 558 -9.74 -4.49 13.03
C PRO A 558 -9.81 -3.92 14.44
N ARG A 559 -8.65 -3.82 15.10
CA ARG A 559 -8.51 -3.27 16.44
C ARG A 559 -9.14 -1.88 16.50
N THR A 560 -10.07 -1.70 17.43
CA THR A 560 -10.67 -0.39 17.72
C THR A 560 -9.92 0.15 18.92
N ALA A 561 -9.36 1.36 18.84
CA ALA A 561 -8.47 1.92 19.87
C ALA A 561 -9.14 2.25 21.22
N GLU A 562 -10.22 1.56 21.58
CA GLU A 562 -11.26 2.09 22.45
C GLU A 562 -11.65 1.12 23.54
N LEU A 563 -10.87 1.14 24.62
CA LEU A 563 -11.23 0.47 25.84
C LEU A 563 -11.14 1.47 27.01
N LEU A 564 -12.14 2.34 27.11
CA LEU A 564 -12.28 3.28 28.23
C LEU A 564 -13.13 2.64 29.34
N ASP A 565 -12.60 2.58 30.57
CA ASP A 565 -13.29 2.08 31.79
C ASP A 565 -13.65 0.57 31.73
N ARG A 566 -12.84 -0.27 31.06
CA ARG A 566 -13.07 -1.72 30.90
C ARG A 566 -11.86 -2.59 31.30
N GLU A 567 -10.86 -1.99 31.93
CA GLU A 567 -9.62 -2.65 32.36
C GLU A 567 -9.90 -3.75 33.40
N ARG A 568 -10.80 -3.49 34.35
CA ARG A 568 -11.19 -4.48 35.37
C ARG A 568 -11.85 -5.72 34.77
N LEU A 569 -12.66 -5.54 33.73
CA LEU A 569 -13.32 -6.66 33.05
C LEU A 569 -12.29 -7.52 32.31
N LEU A 570 -11.30 -6.90 31.67
CA LEU A 570 -10.18 -7.63 31.05
C LEU A 570 -9.37 -8.42 32.09
N ASP A 571 -9.09 -7.84 33.26
CA ASP A 571 -8.37 -8.52 34.35
C ASP A 571 -9.15 -9.71 34.93
N GLU A 572 -10.47 -9.56 35.06
CA GLU A 572 -11.38 -10.65 35.49
C GLU A 572 -11.41 -11.78 34.46
N LEU A 573 -11.56 -11.42 33.18
CA LEU A 573 -11.60 -12.36 32.07
C LEU A 573 -10.26 -13.10 31.89
N HIS A 574 -9.14 -12.39 32.03
CA HIS A 574 -7.81 -12.98 31.97
C HIS A 574 -7.60 -14.03 33.07
N ARG A 575 -7.98 -13.70 34.32
CA ARG A 575 -7.92 -14.65 35.43
C ARG A 575 -8.82 -15.86 35.18
N ALA A 576 -10.03 -15.65 34.68
CA ALA A 576 -10.95 -16.75 34.38
C ALA A 576 -10.37 -17.69 33.31
N LEU A 577 -9.88 -17.15 32.19
CA LEU A 577 -9.35 -17.93 31.06
C LEU A 577 -8.01 -18.62 31.36
N THR A 578 -7.21 -18.12 32.30
CA THR A 578 -5.91 -18.71 32.67
C THR A 578 -5.97 -19.62 33.90
N SER A 579 -7.06 -19.58 34.68
CA SER A 579 -7.23 -20.38 35.90
C SER A 579 -7.36 -21.90 35.69
N GLY A 580 -7.37 -22.37 34.44
CA GLY A 580 -7.48 -23.79 34.08
C GLY A 580 -8.91 -24.35 34.12
N GLY A 581 -9.93 -23.49 34.27
CA GLY A 581 -11.33 -23.88 34.15
C GLY A 581 -11.69 -24.26 32.71
N THR A 582 -12.51 -25.31 32.54
CA THR A 582 -12.98 -25.77 31.23
C THR A 582 -14.29 -25.12 30.77
N ALA A 583 -14.91 -24.31 31.63
CA ALA A 583 -16.17 -23.62 31.34
C ALA A 583 -15.93 -22.48 30.33
N PRO A 584 -16.68 -22.41 29.21
CA PRO A 584 -16.59 -21.30 28.28
C PRO A 584 -17.00 -19.98 28.94
N GLN A 585 -16.25 -18.91 28.66
CA GLN A 585 -16.50 -17.57 29.17
C GLN A 585 -17.30 -16.78 28.14
N VAL A 586 -18.44 -16.23 28.51
CA VAL A 586 -19.33 -15.49 27.61
C VAL A 586 -19.30 -14.01 27.95
N LEU A 587 -18.83 -13.16 27.04
CA LEU A 587 -19.00 -11.72 27.07
C LEU A 587 -20.36 -11.34 26.51
N TYR A 588 -21.26 -10.99 27.41
CA TYR A 588 -22.59 -10.51 27.06
C TYR A 588 -22.61 -8.99 26.96
N SER A 589 -23.05 -8.47 25.81
CA SER A 589 -23.40 -7.05 25.66
C SER A 589 -24.58 -6.89 24.68
N PRO A 590 -25.49 -5.92 24.90
CA PRO A 590 -26.46 -5.54 23.89
C PRO A 590 -25.77 -5.16 22.57
N GLU A 591 -26.47 -5.20 21.43
CA GLU A 591 -25.89 -4.79 20.15
C GLU A 591 -25.34 -3.35 20.25
N GLY A 592 -24.09 -3.14 19.81
CA GLY A 592 -23.39 -1.86 19.95
C GLY A 592 -22.74 -1.61 21.32
N GLY A 593 -22.91 -2.52 22.28
CA GLY A 593 -22.31 -2.47 23.62
C GLY A 593 -20.82 -2.82 23.66
N GLY A 594 -20.26 -3.39 22.59
CA GLY A 594 -18.82 -3.56 22.41
C GLY A 594 -18.19 -4.79 23.03
N ALA A 595 -18.92 -5.91 23.21
CA ALA A 595 -18.32 -7.20 23.58
C ALA A 595 -17.24 -7.65 22.59
N THR A 596 -17.49 -7.52 21.28
CA THR A 596 -16.50 -7.79 20.22
C THR A 596 -15.24 -6.95 20.39
N ALA A 597 -15.37 -5.65 20.70
CA ALA A 597 -14.22 -4.78 20.93
C ALA A 597 -13.38 -5.23 22.14
N VAL A 598 -14.02 -5.68 23.22
CA VAL A 598 -13.33 -6.25 24.40
C VAL A 598 -12.60 -7.54 24.04
N ALA A 599 -13.23 -8.42 23.25
CA ALA A 599 -12.61 -9.67 22.82
C ALA A 599 -11.42 -9.44 21.86
N VAL A 600 -11.53 -8.47 20.94
CA VAL A 600 -10.41 -8.06 20.07
C VAL A 600 -9.26 -7.51 20.91
N GLU A 601 -9.53 -6.61 21.85
CA GLU A 601 -8.50 -6.10 22.75
C GLU A 601 -7.86 -7.22 23.59
N TYR A 602 -8.65 -8.16 24.10
CA TYR A 602 -8.11 -9.33 24.80
C TYR A 602 -7.17 -10.15 23.90
N ALA A 603 -7.60 -10.45 22.68
CA ALA A 603 -6.80 -11.21 21.71
C ALA A 603 -5.45 -10.55 21.44
N TYR A 604 -5.40 -9.23 21.27
CA TYR A 604 -4.15 -8.51 20.96
C TYR A 604 -3.30 -8.19 22.19
N THR A 605 -3.90 -7.88 23.35
CA THR A 605 -3.15 -7.40 24.53
C THR A 605 -2.78 -8.50 25.51
N LEU A 606 -3.64 -9.50 25.67
CA LEU A 606 -3.51 -10.57 26.67
C LEU A 606 -3.50 -11.97 26.05
N GLY A 607 -3.57 -12.06 24.72
CA GLY A 607 -3.55 -13.33 23.98
C GLY A 607 -2.20 -14.07 24.04
N SER A 608 -1.10 -13.38 24.35
CA SER A 608 0.24 -13.97 24.51
C SER A 608 0.34 -14.95 25.69
N ALA A 609 -0.68 -15.01 26.54
CA ALA A 609 -0.80 -16.03 27.58
C ALA A 609 -1.14 -17.43 27.03
N PHE A 610 -1.45 -17.53 25.73
CA PHE A 610 -1.72 -18.78 25.03
C PHE A 610 -0.72 -18.96 23.88
N ASP A 611 -0.38 -20.22 23.54
CA ASP A 611 0.50 -20.51 22.41
C ASP A 611 -0.17 -20.19 21.06
N PHE A 612 -1.50 -20.31 20.99
CA PHE A 612 -2.29 -20.01 19.80
C PHE A 612 -3.60 -19.30 20.17
N VAL A 613 -4.02 -18.35 19.34
CA VAL A 613 -5.34 -17.70 19.44
C VAL A 613 -6.08 -17.88 18.11
N LEU A 614 -7.26 -18.49 18.16
CA LEU A 614 -8.10 -18.73 17.00
C LEU A 614 -9.40 -17.92 17.10
N TRP A 615 -9.63 -17.02 16.14
CA TRP A 615 -10.82 -16.21 16.02
C TRP A 615 -11.81 -16.81 15.02
N LEU A 616 -13.02 -17.10 15.49
CA LEU A 616 -14.12 -17.64 14.70
C LEU A 616 -15.29 -16.67 14.75
N SER A 617 -15.92 -16.37 13.62
CA SER A 617 -17.22 -15.70 13.64
C SER A 617 -18.34 -16.72 13.79
N ALA A 618 -19.29 -16.44 14.66
CA ALA A 618 -20.53 -17.21 14.75
C ALA A 618 -21.44 -16.98 13.53
N GLY A 619 -22.48 -17.80 13.41
CA GLY A 619 -23.47 -17.76 12.34
C GLY A 619 -23.33 -18.86 11.30
N SER A 620 -22.34 -19.77 11.44
CA SER A 620 -22.37 -21.08 10.80
C SER A 620 -21.45 -22.06 11.56
N PRO A 621 -21.88 -23.32 11.80
CA PRO A 621 -21.05 -24.35 12.44
C PRO A 621 -19.79 -24.72 11.64
N THR A 622 -19.68 -24.24 10.41
CA THR A 622 -18.59 -24.50 9.47
C THR A 622 -17.55 -23.38 9.38
N VAL A 623 -17.69 -22.31 10.16
CA VAL A 623 -16.78 -21.16 10.05
C VAL A 623 -15.38 -21.56 10.53
N GLY A 624 -14.38 -21.14 9.77
CA GLY A 624 -12.97 -21.34 10.10
C GLY A 624 -12.48 -22.78 9.96
N GLY A 625 -13.07 -23.59 9.08
CA GLY A 625 -12.69 -24.99 8.88
C GLY A 625 -11.20 -25.19 8.56
N ALA A 626 -10.63 -24.36 7.68
CA ALA A 626 -9.21 -24.41 7.35
C ALA A 626 -8.31 -24.01 8.54
N GLU A 627 -8.73 -22.99 9.31
CA GLU A 627 -8.01 -22.52 10.50
C GLU A 627 -8.08 -23.55 11.64
N ARG A 628 -9.22 -24.22 11.82
CA ARG A 628 -9.38 -25.33 12.78
C ARG A 628 -8.54 -26.54 12.40
N ALA A 629 -8.50 -26.91 11.12
CA ALA A 629 -7.64 -27.98 10.62
C ALA A 629 -6.15 -27.65 10.84
N ARG A 630 -5.73 -26.42 10.50
CA ARG A 630 -4.37 -25.92 10.77
C ARG A 630 -4.02 -25.98 12.25
N LEU A 631 -4.94 -25.61 13.14
CA LEU A 631 -4.75 -25.72 14.58
C LEU A 631 -4.60 -27.18 15.02
N ALA A 632 -5.46 -28.07 14.54
CA ALA A 632 -5.37 -29.50 14.86
C ALA A 632 -4.00 -30.09 14.48
N ASP A 633 -3.50 -29.78 13.28
CA ASP A 633 -2.19 -30.23 12.79
C ASP A 633 -1.03 -29.72 13.64
N GLU A 634 -1.08 -28.44 14.03
CA GLU A 634 -0.04 -27.82 14.84
C GLU A 634 -0.03 -28.36 16.28
N LEU A 635 -1.22 -28.56 16.88
CA LEU A 635 -1.37 -29.22 18.18
C LEU A 635 -0.82 -30.66 18.15
N ALA A 636 -1.15 -31.42 17.11
CA ALA A 636 -0.64 -32.78 16.92
C ALA A 636 0.89 -32.80 16.70
N ARG A 637 1.44 -31.80 16.01
CA ARG A 637 2.90 -31.64 15.82
C ARG A 637 3.61 -31.35 17.14
N ARG A 638 3.12 -30.42 17.96
CA ARG A 638 3.73 -30.07 19.25
C ARG A 638 3.57 -31.16 20.31
N SER A 639 2.42 -31.84 20.33
CA SER A 639 2.21 -33.01 21.18
C SER A 639 3.24 -34.12 20.89
N ARG A 640 3.54 -34.38 19.61
CA ARG A 640 4.64 -35.31 19.21
C ARG A 640 6.03 -34.87 19.67
N GLN A 641 6.23 -33.57 19.91
CA GLN A 641 7.47 -32.98 20.43
C GLN A 641 7.51 -32.95 21.97
N GLY A 642 6.52 -33.53 22.65
CA GLY A 642 6.45 -33.59 24.12
C GLY A 642 5.99 -32.31 24.80
N THR A 643 5.44 -31.35 24.04
CA THR A 643 4.84 -30.12 24.57
C THR A 643 3.32 -30.22 24.53
N GLU A 644 2.64 -29.79 25.61
CA GLU A 644 1.19 -29.60 25.63
C GLU A 644 0.85 -28.12 25.42
N PRO A 645 0.72 -27.65 24.16
CA PRO A 645 0.40 -26.25 23.89
C PRO A 645 -0.99 -25.87 24.42
N SER A 646 -1.07 -24.66 24.98
CA SER A 646 -2.30 -24.01 25.39
C SER A 646 -2.85 -23.14 24.27
N TRP A 647 -4.16 -23.07 24.10
CA TRP A 647 -4.75 -22.24 23.05
C TRP A 647 -6.11 -21.65 23.44
N LEU A 648 -6.42 -20.51 22.86
CA LEU A 648 -7.65 -19.76 23.06
C LEU A 648 -8.48 -19.79 21.78
N VAL A 649 -9.77 -20.12 21.89
CA VAL A 649 -10.75 -19.85 20.83
C VAL A 649 -11.67 -18.73 21.23
N ILE A 650 -11.81 -17.75 20.34
CA ILE A 650 -12.75 -16.64 20.44
C ILE A 650 -13.85 -16.85 19.41
N VAL A 651 -15.09 -17.05 19.86
CA VAL A 651 -16.28 -17.17 18.99
C VAL A 651 -17.07 -15.87 19.06
N ASP A 652 -17.05 -15.10 17.97
CA ASP A 652 -17.63 -13.77 17.91
C ASP A 652 -19.08 -13.79 17.41
N GLY A 653 -20.02 -13.36 18.26
CA GLY A 653 -21.43 -13.13 17.94
C GLY A 653 -22.34 -14.36 18.05
N ALA A 654 -22.02 -15.32 18.93
CA ALA A 654 -22.78 -16.57 19.05
C ALA A 654 -24.11 -16.37 19.81
N ALA A 655 -25.14 -17.12 19.41
CA ALA A 655 -26.39 -17.21 20.15
C ALA A 655 -26.35 -18.30 21.23
N ALA A 656 -27.13 -18.14 22.30
CA ALA A 656 -27.11 -19.05 23.46
C ALA A 656 -27.57 -20.50 23.18
N GLY A 657 -28.20 -20.73 22.03
CA GLY A 657 -28.60 -22.06 21.56
C GLY A 657 -27.83 -22.52 20.33
N GLU A 658 -26.80 -21.79 19.87
CA GLU A 658 -26.05 -22.15 18.67
C GLU A 658 -25.03 -23.25 18.98
N VAL A 659 -24.98 -24.29 18.15
CA VAL A 659 -23.94 -25.33 18.24
C VAL A 659 -22.57 -24.70 18.01
N LEU A 660 -21.72 -24.70 19.05
CA LEU A 660 -20.34 -24.29 18.93
C LEU A 660 -19.59 -25.24 17.97
N PRO A 661 -18.66 -24.70 17.15
CA PRO A 661 -17.90 -25.53 16.22
C PRO A 661 -17.12 -26.59 16.99
N ASP A 662 -16.96 -27.77 16.38
CA ASP A 662 -16.13 -28.81 16.97
C ASP A 662 -14.68 -28.33 17.03
N LEU A 663 -14.05 -28.43 18.20
CA LEU A 663 -12.73 -27.89 18.44
C LEU A 663 -11.76 -29.02 18.82
N PRO A 664 -10.47 -28.91 18.46
CA PRO A 664 -9.48 -29.92 18.80
C PRO A 664 -9.43 -30.23 20.31
N ALA A 665 -9.02 -31.44 20.69
CA ALA A 665 -8.76 -31.77 22.09
C ALA A 665 -7.45 -31.11 22.57
N GLY A 666 -7.38 -30.72 23.85
CA GLY A 666 -6.18 -30.14 24.46
C GLY A 666 -6.46 -29.13 25.58
N ARG A 667 -5.41 -28.44 26.06
CA ARG A 667 -5.50 -27.35 27.05
C ARG A 667 -6.09 -26.10 26.40
N ARG A 668 -7.42 -26.03 26.38
CA ARG A 668 -8.18 -24.97 25.71
C ARG A 668 -8.87 -24.04 26.68
N SER A 669 -8.93 -22.76 26.31
CA SER A 669 -9.83 -21.78 26.89
C SER A 669 -10.76 -21.24 25.81
N THR A 670 -12.02 -20.97 26.16
CA THR A 670 -13.03 -20.52 25.19
C THR A 670 -13.63 -19.21 25.65
N LEU A 671 -13.60 -18.22 24.76
CA LEU A 671 -14.23 -16.92 24.91
C LEU A 671 -15.32 -16.76 23.84
N ILE A 672 -16.51 -16.36 24.24
CA ILE A 672 -17.66 -16.18 23.35
C ILE A 672 -18.16 -14.76 23.50
N THR A 673 -18.41 -14.03 22.42
CA THR A 673 -19.16 -12.77 22.48
C THR A 673 -20.61 -13.03 22.08
N SER A 674 -21.56 -12.44 22.81
CA SER A 674 -22.99 -12.67 22.56
C SER A 674 -23.83 -11.44 22.86
N SER A 675 -24.91 -11.27 22.09
CA SER A 675 -26.00 -10.34 22.40
C SER A 675 -27.16 -10.98 23.17
N ALA A 676 -27.11 -12.30 23.42
CA ALA A 676 -28.10 -13.03 24.20
C ALA A 676 -27.63 -13.21 25.65
N ALA A 677 -28.50 -12.91 26.62
CA ALA A 677 -28.19 -13.04 28.04
C ALA A 677 -28.40 -14.48 28.55
N ASP A 678 -29.31 -15.23 27.94
CA ASP A 678 -29.86 -16.47 28.48
C ASP A 678 -29.05 -17.70 28.04
N TRP A 679 -27.87 -17.88 28.65
CA TRP A 679 -26.99 -19.03 28.40
C TRP A 679 -27.28 -20.21 29.36
N PRO A 680 -27.15 -21.47 28.89
CA PRO A 680 -27.41 -22.65 29.72
C PRO A 680 -26.40 -22.82 30.87
N GLU A 681 -26.76 -23.65 31.86
CA GLU A 681 -25.85 -23.99 32.97
C GLU A 681 -24.54 -24.60 32.45
N GLY A 682 -23.40 -24.10 32.94
CA GLY A 682 -22.06 -24.51 32.49
C GLY A 682 -21.27 -23.43 31.75
N PHE A 683 -21.91 -22.32 31.37
CA PHE A 683 -21.25 -21.12 30.83
C PHE A 683 -21.05 -20.06 31.92
N ALA A 684 -19.90 -19.39 31.92
CA ALA A 684 -19.63 -18.27 32.82
C ALA A 684 -19.90 -16.95 32.09
N VAL A 685 -20.99 -16.28 32.42
CA VAL A 685 -21.44 -15.06 31.74
C VAL A 685 -20.88 -13.80 32.43
N HIS A 686 -20.16 -13.00 31.65
CA HIS A 686 -19.57 -11.71 32.02
C HIS A 686 -20.31 -10.59 31.30
N ARG A 687 -21.02 -9.75 32.04
CA ARG A 687 -21.75 -8.61 31.47
C ARG A 687 -20.79 -7.46 31.18
N VAL A 688 -20.73 -7.01 29.92
CA VAL A 688 -19.99 -5.80 29.54
C VAL A 688 -20.76 -4.58 30.03
N PRO A 689 -20.14 -3.72 30.87
CA PRO A 689 -20.82 -2.53 31.35
C PRO A 689 -21.03 -1.53 30.22
N ALA A 690 -22.18 -0.84 30.26
CA ALA A 690 -22.45 0.30 29.39
C ALA A 690 -21.41 1.40 29.62
N LEU A 691 -21.15 2.20 28.57
CA LEU A 691 -20.18 3.28 28.67
C LEU A 691 -20.66 4.33 29.68
N ARG A 692 -19.78 4.74 30.60
CA ARG A 692 -20.11 5.79 31.56
C ARG A 692 -20.20 7.12 30.81
N ARG A 693 -21.26 7.92 31.05
CA ARG A 693 -21.46 9.24 30.40
C ARG A 693 -20.21 10.14 30.43
N ARG A 694 -19.45 10.16 31.52
CA ARG A 694 -18.20 10.93 31.64
C ARG A 694 -17.10 10.54 30.65
N LYS A 695 -17.14 9.32 30.11
CA LYS A 695 -16.20 8.78 29.13
C LYS A 695 -16.69 8.89 27.69
N ALA A 696 -17.96 9.24 27.48
CA ALA A 696 -18.54 9.42 26.14
C ALA A 696 -17.87 10.57 25.35
N PHE A 697 -17.57 11.71 25.99
CA PHE A 697 -16.88 12.81 25.31
C PHE A 697 -15.42 12.46 24.94
N PRO A 698 -14.60 11.88 25.83
CA PRO A 698 -13.30 11.35 25.44
C PRO A 698 -13.36 10.36 24.27
N LEU A 699 -14.34 9.43 24.28
CA LEU A 699 -14.55 8.47 23.19
C LEU A 699 -14.89 9.18 21.86
N ALA A 700 -15.84 10.11 21.87
CA ALA A 700 -16.19 10.88 20.68
C ALA A 700 -14.99 11.65 20.09
N ARG A 701 -14.09 12.16 20.94
CA ARG A 701 -12.87 12.85 20.50
C ARG A 701 -11.79 11.93 19.92
N LEU A 702 -11.81 10.64 20.23
CA LEU A 702 -10.92 9.66 19.59
C LEU A 702 -11.30 9.47 18.12
N HIS A 703 -12.59 9.40 17.82
CA HIS A 703 -13.10 9.28 16.44
C HIS A 703 -13.12 10.59 15.67
N ALA A 704 -13.30 11.72 16.37
CA ALA A 704 -13.41 13.04 15.77
C ALA A 704 -12.73 14.10 16.65
N THR A 705 -11.48 14.44 16.31
CA THR A 705 -10.65 15.35 17.11
C THR A 705 -11.21 16.77 17.21
N GLU A 706 -12.04 17.16 16.26
CA GLU A 706 -12.68 18.48 16.13
C GLU A 706 -13.92 18.68 17.04
N VAL A 707 -14.41 17.63 17.70
CA VAL A 707 -15.62 17.70 18.54
C VAL A 707 -15.39 18.65 19.73
N THR A 708 -16.17 19.72 19.77
CA THR A 708 -16.14 20.70 20.87
C THR A 708 -16.80 20.17 22.14
N ALA A 709 -16.48 20.75 23.30
CA ALA A 709 -17.08 20.31 24.57
C ALA A 709 -18.63 20.40 24.61
N PRO A 710 -19.29 21.43 24.04
CA PRO A 710 -20.76 21.45 23.92
C PRO A 710 -21.32 20.33 23.04
N GLN A 711 -20.74 20.11 21.86
CA GLN A 711 -21.15 19.01 20.95
C GLN A 711 -20.94 17.64 21.62
N GLY A 712 -19.81 17.46 22.29
CA GLY A 712 -19.48 16.25 23.03
C GLY A 712 -20.44 15.95 24.18
N ARG A 713 -20.91 16.98 24.90
CA ARG A 713 -21.96 16.81 25.93
C ARG A 713 -23.29 16.39 25.31
N HIS A 714 -23.69 17.00 24.19
CA HIS A 714 -24.91 16.63 23.48
C HIS A 714 -24.86 15.16 23.00
N LEU A 715 -23.74 14.75 22.38
CA LEU A 715 -23.53 13.35 21.98
C LEU A 715 -23.55 12.39 23.19
N ALA A 716 -22.96 12.79 24.32
CA ALA A 716 -22.98 12.01 25.55
C ALA A 716 -24.36 11.90 26.21
N GLU A 717 -25.19 12.94 26.12
CA GLU A 717 -26.56 12.94 26.63
C GLU A 717 -27.45 11.97 25.85
N ARG A 718 -27.30 11.96 24.53
CA ARG A 718 -28.12 11.14 23.63
C ARG A 718 -27.59 9.71 23.45
N PHE A 719 -26.33 9.55 23.09
CA PHE A 719 -25.73 8.26 22.72
C PHE A 719 -24.81 7.66 23.79
N GLY A 720 -24.68 8.30 24.96
CA GLY A 720 -23.68 8.00 25.98
C GLY A 720 -23.63 6.57 26.51
N GLY A 721 -24.67 5.75 26.30
CA GLY A 721 -24.72 4.35 26.72
C GLY A 721 -24.12 3.35 25.71
N SER A 722 -23.94 3.76 24.45
CA SER A 722 -23.51 2.87 23.35
C SER A 722 -22.24 3.38 22.70
N PRO A 723 -21.09 2.69 22.87
CA PRO A 723 -19.83 3.03 22.19
C PRO A 723 -19.99 3.15 20.67
N LEU A 724 -20.70 2.20 20.05
CA LEU A 724 -20.92 2.21 18.60
C LEU A 724 -21.77 3.42 18.15
N ALA A 725 -22.81 3.76 18.91
CA ALA A 725 -23.62 4.93 18.58
C ALA A 725 -22.80 6.23 18.65
N LEU A 726 -21.90 6.34 19.64
CA LEU A 726 -21.00 7.49 19.77
C LEU A 726 -19.98 7.56 18.64
N GLU A 727 -19.39 6.43 18.22
CA GLU A 727 -18.52 6.36 17.05
C GLU A 727 -19.25 6.88 15.81
N LEU A 728 -20.39 6.28 15.46
CA LEU A 728 -21.18 6.66 14.29
C LEU A 728 -21.60 8.14 14.34
N ALA A 729 -22.04 8.62 15.50
CA ALA A 729 -22.49 10.00 15.68
C ALA A 729 -21.34 11.04 15.65
N ALA A 730 -20.19 10.70 16.24
CA ALA A 730 -19.00 11.56 16.23
C ALA A 730 -18.40 11.64 14.81
N THR A 731 -18.30 10.50 14.12
CA THR A 731 -17.86 10.46 12.73
C THR A 731 -18.84 11.19 11.81
N PHE A 732 -20.15 11.06 12.02
CA PHE A 732 -21.16 11.83 11.31
C PHE A 732 -20.94 13.34 11.48
N LEU A 733 -20.78 13.80 12.72
CA LEU A 733 -20.52 15.22 13.01
C LEU A 733 -19.23 15.72 12.36
N ALA A 734 -18.16 14.91 12.35
CA ALA A 734 -16.90 15.28 11.71
C ALA A 734 -17.03 15.42 10.18
N VAL A 735 -17.81 14.55 9.55
CA VAL A 735 -17.97 14.53 8.08
C VAL A 735 -18.95 15.62 7.61
N THR A 736 -20.04 15.83 8.34
CA THR A 736 -21.13 16.72 7.92
C THR A 736 -21.04 18.11 8.52
N GLY A 737 -20.36 18.27 9.66
CA GLY A 737 -20.41 19.47 10.49
C GLY A 737 -21.71 19.63 11.28
N GLU A 738 -22.67 18.71 11.13
CA GLU A 738 -24.00 18.76 11.73
C GLU A 738 -24.13 17.77 12.90
N LEU A 739 -24.87 18.17 13.94
CA LEU A 739 -25.26 17.23 14.98
C LEU A 739 -26.26 16.23 14.40
N PRO A 740 -26.12 14.93 14.71
CA PRO A 740 -27.02 13.90 14.17
C PRO A 740 -28.39 14.02 14.83
N GLU A 741 -29.30 14.80 14.24
CA GLU A 741 -30.68 15.01 14.70
C GLU A 741 -31.65 14.00 14.08
N ALA A 742 -32.68 13.60 14.82
CA ALA A 742 -33.75 12.78 14.25
C ALA A 742 -34.62 13.62 13.31
N GLY A 743 -35.00 13.06 12.15
CA GLY A 743 -35.98 13.71 11.27
C GLY A 743 -37.36 13.89 11.94
N PRO A 744 -38.14 14.92 11.57
CA PRO A 744 -39.37 15.32 12.27
C PRO A 744 -40.50 14.28 12.25
N GLU A 745 -40.42 13.22 11.43
CA GLU A 745 -41.53 12.29 11.20
C GLU A 745 -41.64 11.13 12.20
N ARG A 746 -40.67 10.92 13.10
CA ARG A 746 -40.62 9.69 13.93
C ARG A 746 -40.21 9.87 15.40
N ALA A 747 -40.36 11.08 15.95
CA ALA A 747 -40.37 11.23 17.42
C ALA A 747 -41.70 10.69 17.94
N GLY A 748 -41.73 9.42 18.36
CA GLY A 748 -42.85 8.90 19.15
C GLY A 748 -43.00 9.70 20.45
N PRO A 749 -44.21 9.84 21.01
CA PRO A 749 -44.39 10.51 22.29
C PRO A 749 -43.80 9.63 23.40
N GLY A 750 -42.62 9.98 23.89
CA GLY A 750 -41.88 9.20 24.89
C GLY A 750 -41.08 10.08 25.84
N ASP A 751 -41.76 10.49 26.91
CA ASP A 751 -41.33 11.05 28.20
C ASP A 751 -39.87 11.48 28.41
N GLY A 752 -39.71 12.80 28.58
CA GLY A 752 -38.62 13.38 29.35
C GLY A 752 -38.75 13.00 30.84
N SER A 753 -38.07 11.94 31.26
CA SER A 753 -37.82 11.67 32.67
C SER A 753 -36.33 11.44 32.94
N SER A 754 -35.76 12.43 33.61
CA SER A 754 -34.48 12.39 34.30
C SER A 754 -34.47 11.31 35.41
N ALA A 755 -33.54 10.37 35.36
CA ALA A 755 -32.84 9.85 36.55
C ALA A 755 -31.62 8.99 36.14
N ALA A 756 -30.61 8.96 37.00
CA ALA A 756 -29.36 8.22 36.87
C ALA A 756 -29.55 6.69 36.98
N SER A 757 -30.32 6.10 36.07
CA SER A 757 -30.41 4.65 35.88
C SER A 757 -29.42 4.22 34.79
N GLU A 758 -28.73 3.10 35.00
CA GLU A 758 -27.97 2.43 33.95
C GLU A 758 -28.84 2.31 32.68
N ALA A 759 -28.27 2.62 31.51
CA ALA A 759 -28.97 2.46 30.24
C ALA A 759 -29.44 1.02 30.12
N THR A 760 -30.73 0.81 29.87
CA THR A 760 -31.29 -0.53 29.67
C THR A 760 -30.66 -1.18 28.43
N SER A 761 -30.65 -2.52 28.38
CA SER A 761 -30.13 -3.29 27.24
C SER A 761 -30.75 -2.82 25.91
N GLU A 762 -32.06 -2.57 25.91
CA GLU A 762 -32.80 -2.09 24.74
C GLU A 762 -32.35 -0.69 24.30
N ALA A 763 -32.18 0.25 25.24
CA ALA A 763 -31.74 1.61 24.91
C ALA A 763 -30.33 1.66 24.27
N VAL A 764 -29.43 0.75 24.63
CA VAL A 764 -28.08 0.68 24.02
C VAL A 764 -28.13 0.27 22.55
N SER A 765 -28.98 -0.72 22.22
CA SER A 765 -29.17 -1.18 20.85
C SER A 765 -29.95 -0.19 20.01
N ASP A 766 -31.01 0.41 20.56
CA ASP A 766 -31.84 1.41 19.87
C ASP A 766 -31.02 2.65 19.49
N HIS A 767 -30.18 3.15 20.39
CA HIS A 767 -29.27 4.26 20.10
C HIS A 767 -28.27 3.95 18.97
N ALA A 768 -27.77 2.71 18.89
CA ALA A 768 -26.86 2.31 17.82
C ALA A 768 -27.57 2.23 16.47
N VAL A 769 -28.80 1.67 16.44
CA VAL A 769 -29.64 1.62 15.23
C VAL A 769 -30.01 3.02 14.78
N GLU A 770 -30.36 3.92 15.71
CA GLU A 770 -30.70 5.31 15.42
C GLU A 770 -29.54 6.07 14.77
N ALA A 771 -28.35 6.05 15.39
CA ALA A 771 -27.16 6.70 14.84
C ALA A 771 -26.79 6.13 13.46
N CYS A 772 -26.90 4.81 13.29
CA CYS A 772 -26.68 4.14 12.00
C CYS A 772 -27.69 4.62 10.94
N ARG A 773 -28.97 4.74 11.28
CA ARG A 773 -30.02 5.19 10.36
C ARG A 773 -29.76 6.62 9.89
N ILE A 774 -29.37 7.52 10.79
CA ILE A 774 -29.02 8.91 10.46
C ILE A 774 -27.86 8.95 9.45
N SER A 775 -26.80 8.17 9.70
CA SER A 775 -25.66 8.06 8.77
C SER A 775 -26.07 7.47 7.42
N LEU A 776 -26.89 6.41 7.39
CA LEU A 776 -27.39 5.81 6.15
C LEU A 776 -28.25 6.78 5.33
N ASP A 777 -29.12 7.55 6.01
CA ASP A 777 -29.94 8.58 5.39
C ASP A 777 -29.10 9.67 4.73
N HIS A 778 -27.99 10.07 5.36
CA HIS A 778 -27.07 11.01 4.75
C HIS A 778 -26.35 10.43 3.54
N VAL A 779 -25.83 9.20 3.62
CA VAL A 779 -25.15 8.55 2.48
C VAL A 779 -26.06 8.46 1.27
N LEU A 780 -27.31 8.03 1.44
CA LEU A 780 -28.24 7.90 0.33
C LEU A 780 -28.65 9.24 -0.29
N ARG A 781 -28.57 10.34 0.46
CA ARG A 781 -28.80 11.70 -0.05
C ARG A 781 -27.59 12.24 -0.81
N THR A 782 -26.38 11.99 -0.33
CA THR A 782 -25.15 12.57 -0.90
C THR A 782 -24.53 11.71 -1.98
N GLU A 783 -24.64 10.39 -1.88
CA GLU A 783 -24.06 9.40 -2.79
C GLU A 783 -25.08 8.30 -3.13
N PRO A 784 -25.99 8.55 -4.10
CA PRO A 784 -27.03 7.59 -4.49
C PRO A 784 -26.50 6.25 -4.99
N SER A 785 -25.26 6.21 -5.50
CA SER A 785 -24.60 4.97 -5.96
C SER A 785 -24.40 3.94 -4.82
N ALA A 786 -24.40 4.38 -3.56
CA ALA A 786 -24.30 3.50 -2.40
C ALA A 786 -25.53 2.61 -2.20
N ARG A 787 -26.68 2.90 -2.83
CA ARG A 787 -27.92 2.15 -2.63
C ARG A 787 -27.76 0.67 -2.98
N ASP A 788 -27.13 0.36 -4.11
CA ASP A 788 -26.92 -1.02 -4.54
C ASP A 788 -26.01 -1.80 -3.58
N LEU A 789 -25.01 -1.12 -2.98
CA LEU A 789 -24.16 -1.72 -1.96
C LEU A 789 -24.96 -2.01 -0.69
N LEU A 790 -25.81 -1.09 -0.25
CA LEU A 790 -26.65 -1.27 0.92
C LEU A 790 -27.68 -2.40 0.74
N HIS A 791 -28.25 -2.54 -0.47
CA HIS A 791 -29.10 -3.69 -0.81
C HIS A 791 -28.36 -5.01 -0.61
N ARG A 792 -27.12 -5.10 -1.11
CA ARG A 792 -26.28 -6.30 -0.94
C ARG A 792 -25.92 -6.56 0.53
N LEU A 793 -25.56 -5.52 1.27
CA LEU A 793 -25.25 -5.60 2.71
C LEU A 793 -26.44 -6.04 3.57
N ALA A 794 -27.67 -5.70 3.16
CA ALA A 794 -28.88 -6.10 3.87
C ALA A 794 -29.10 -7.63 3.87
N VAL A 795 -28.66 -8.31 2.81
CA VAL A 795 -28.90 -9.76 2.62
C VAL A 795 -27.70 -10.64 2.96
N LEU A 796 -26.50 -10.08 3.01
CA LEU A 796 -25.29 -10.77 3.45
C LEU A 796 -25.27 -10.92 4.99
N ALA A 797 -24.61 -11.97 5.50
CA ALA A 797 -24.30 -12.09 6.92
C ALA A 797 -23.46 -10.89 7.43
N ALA A 798 -23.69 -10.45 8.67
CA ALA A 798 -22.82 -9.50 9.35
C ALA A 798 -21.44 -10.10 9.64
N GLY A 799 -20.44 -9.27 9.98
CA GLY A 799 -19.05 -9.68 10.16
C GLY A 799 -18.21 -9.46 8.89
N PRO A 800 -17.14 -10.26 8.65
CA PRO A 800 -16.36 -10.21 7.42
C PRO A 800 -17.21 -10.53 6.19
N VAL A 801 -17.21 -9.60 5.24
CA VAL A 801 -17.85 -9.71 3.92
C VAL A 801 -16.77 -9.59 2.84
N PRO A 802 -16.65 -10.57 1.92
CA PRO A 802 -15.73 -10.46 0.79
C PRO A 802 -16.02 -9.25 -0.08
N LEU A 803 -15.00 -8.45 -0.39
CA LEU A 803 -15.14 -7.25 -1.23
C LEU A 803 -15.66 -7.58 -2.63
N THR A 804 -15.34 -8.77 -3.15
CA THR A 804 -15.85 -9.29 -4.42
C THR A 804 -17.38 -9.33 -4.46
N LEU A 805 -18.05 -9.68 -3.36
CA LEU A 805 -19.52 -9.70 -3.32
C LEU A 805 -20.13 -8.29 -3.36
N LEU A 806 -19.42 -7.28 -2.86
CA LEU A 806 -19.89 -5.89 -2.82
C LEU A 806 -19.62 -5.16 -4.14
N VAL A 807 -18.39 -5.23 -4.66
CA VAL A 807 -17.92 -4.40 -5.77
C VAL A 807 -17.56 -5.22 -7.02
N GLY A 808 -17.37 -6.53 -6.90
CA GLY A 808 -17.03 -7.46 -7.99
C GLY A 808 -15.55 -7.66 -8.23
N ARG A 809 -15.24 -8.55 -9.18
CA ARG A 809 -13.91 -8.62 -9.81
C ARG A 809 -13.68 -7.34 -10.63
N SER A 810 -13.05 -6.33 -10.04
CA SER A 810 -12.54 -5.20 -10.83
C SER A 810 -11.43 -5.72 -11.77
N PRO A 811 -11.56 -5.60 -13.11
CA PRO A 811 -10.52 -6.08 -14.03
C PRO A 811 -9.26 -5.20 -14.09
N ASN A 812 -9.16 -4.12 -13.30
CA ASN A 812 -8.13 -3.10 -13.53
C ASN A 812 -7.03 -3.07 -12.46
N LYS A 813 -5.87 -3.57 -12.87
CA LYS A 813 -4.53 -3.41 -12.28
C LYS A 813 -3.99 -1.96 -12.38
N SER A 814 -4.87 -0.96 -12.41
CA SER A 814 -4.52 0.45 -12.54
C SER A 814 -5.30 1.20 -11.47
N GLY A 815 -4.58 1.95 -10.62
CA GLY A 815 -5.12 2.64 -9.44
C GLY A 815 -6.16 3.71 -9.75
N GLN A 816 -7.35 3.30 -10.20
CA GLN A 816 -8.54 4.12 -10.28
C GLN A 816 -9.27 4.13 -8.93
N ALA A 817 -9.97 5.23 -8.70
CA ALA A 817 -10.65 5.58 -7.47
C ALA A 817 -11.53 4.42 -6.95
N PHE A 818 -11.46 4.21 -5.63
CA PHE A 818 -12.34 3.31 -4.89
C PHE A 818 -13.81 3.62 -5.21
N ASP A 819 -14.68 2.60 -5.19
CA ASP A 819 -16.12 2.78 -5.37
C ASP A 819 -16.63 3.94 -4.46
N PRO A 820 -17.25 4.99 -5.02
CA PRO A 820 -17.66 6.17 -4.25
C PRO A 820 -18.61 5.82 -3.11
N GLY A 821 -19.53 4.87 -3.33
CA GLY A 821 -20.45 4.39 -2.30
C GLY A 821 -19.73 3.66 -1.17
N LEU A 822 -18.78 2.79 -1.49
CA LEU A 822 -17.96 2.10 -0.49
C LEU A 822 -17.09 3.10 0.32
N THR A 823 -16.59 4.14 -0.35
CA THR A 823 -15.85 5.24 0.30
C THR A 823 -16.75 6.03 1.23
N ALA A 824 -17.97 6.37 0.82
CA ALA A 824 -18.94 7.10 1.63
C ALA A 824 -19.34 6.32 2.89
N LEU A 825 -19.63 5.02 2.75
CA LEU A 825 -19.97 4.14 3.87
C LEU A 825 -18.83 4.02 4.88
N ARG A 826 -17.58 3.93 4.42
CA ARG A 826 -16.39 3.89 5.29
C ARG A 826 -16.14 5.21 6.00
N ARG A 827 -16.30 6.34 5.31
CA ARG A 827 -16.12 7.68 5.90
C ARG A 827 -17.02 7.94 7.10
N LEU A 828 -18.20 7.30 7.15
CA LEU A 828 -19.16 7.40 8.25
C LEU A 828 -19.10 6.22 9.23
N ALA A 829 -18.03 5.43 9.21
CA ALA A 829 -17.83 4.26 10.08
C ALA A 829 -18.93 3.18 10.01
N LEU A 830 -19.72 3.15 8.93
CA LEU A 830 -20.73 2.10 8.69
C LEU A 830 -20.09 0.77 8.27
N LEU A 831 -18.84 0.82 7.80
CA LEU A 831 -18.04 -0.32 7.37
C LEU A 831 -16.61 -0.13 7.87
N ARG A 832 -15.97 -1.22 8.30
CA ARG A 832 -14.56 -1.22 8.71
C ARG A 832 -13.71 -2.05 7.75
N GLY A 833 -12.45 -1.65 7.54
CA GLY A 833 -11.55 -2.31 6.58
C GLY A 833 -11.86 -1.95 5.13
N GLY A 834 -11.47 -2.83 4.21
CA GLY A 834 -11.57 -2.60 2.77
C GLY A 834 -10.60 -1.56 2.22
N GLU A 835 -9.40 -1.40 2.77
CA GLU A 835 -8.33 -0.60 2.15
C GLU A 835 -7.87 -1.17 0.80
N PRO A 836 -7.17 -0.40 -0.05
CA PRO A 836 -6.62 -0.92 -1.30
C PRO A 836 -5.75 -2.17 -1.06
N GLY A 837 -6.20 -3.32 -1.56
CA GLY A 837 -5.55 -4.63 -1.35
C GLY A 837 -6.15 -5.49 -0.25
N GLY A 838 -7.13 -4.99 0.52
CA GLY A 838 -7.88 -5.80 1.48
C GLY A 838 -8.83 -6.79 0.80
N GLU A 839 -9.01 -7.97 1.39
CA GLU A 839 -9.93 -9.00 0.87
C GLU A 839 -11.36 -8.86 1.44
N TYR A 840 -11.50 -8.30 2.64
CA TYR A 840 -12.75 -8.24 3.40
C TYR A 840 -13.07 -6.84 3.91
N VAL A 841 -14.37 -6.60 4.10
CA VAL A 841 -14.93 -5.49 4.88
C VAL A 841 -15.71 -6.06 6.03
N PHE A 842 -15.58 -5.47 7.21
CA PHE A 842 -16.35 -5.85 8.40
C PHE A 842 -17.60 -4.99 8.50
N VAL A 843 -18.76 -5.67 8.56
CA VAL A 843 -20.09 -5.08 8.66
C VAL A 843 -20.66 -5.36 10.03
N HIS A 844 -21.02 -4.32 10.79
CA HIS A 844 -21.61 -4.51 12.11
C HIS A 844 -23.07 -5.02 11.99
N PRO A 845 -23.56 -5.93 12.88
CA PRO A 845 -24.95 -6.41 12.86
C PRO A 845 -26.01 -5.30 12.85
N VAL A 846 -25.78 -4.22 13.61
CA VAL A 846 -26.63 -3.01 13.62
C VAL A 846 -26.79 -2.39 12.23
N VAL A 847 -25.72 -2.36 11.42
CA VAL A 847 -25.77 -1.79 10.06
C VAL A 847 -26.64 -2.66 9.16
N ARG A 848 -26.49 -3.98 9.25
CA ARG A 848 -27.32 -4.94 8.52
C ARG A 848 -28.80 -4.80 8.92
N ARG A 849 -29.09 -4.76 10.21
CA ARG A 849 -30.45 -4.57 10.74
C ARG A 849 -31.07 -3.27 10.25
N ALA A 850 -30.35 -2.15 10.34
CA ALA A 850 -30.82 -0.86 9.86
C ALA A 850 -31.08 -0.85 8.34
N CYS A 851 -30.33 -1.63 7.56
CA CYS A 851 -30.60 -1.83 6.14
C CYS A 851 -31.87 -2.67 5.90
N GLN A 852 -32.05 -3.77 6.65
CA GLN A 852 -33.21 -4.66 6.53
C GLN A 852 -34.52 -3.97 6.91
N GLU A 853 -34.53 -3.15 7.96
CA GLU A 853 -35.71 -2.38 8.37
C GLU A 853 -36.09 -1.29 7.35
N ARG A 854 -35.17 -0.92 6.46
CA ARG A 854 -35.36 0.14 5.46
C ARG A 854 -35.96 -0.37 4.15
N PHE A 855 -35.51 -1.54 3.68
CA PHE A 855 -35.88 -2.06 2.37
C PHE A 855 -37.11 -2.96 2.46
N SER A 856 -37.94 -2.93 1.43
CA SER A 856 -39.09 -3.83 1.30
C SER A 856 -38.64 -5.28 1.08
N GLU A 857 -39.50 -6.26 1.42
CA GLU A 857 -39.17 -7.68 1.20
C GLU A 857 -38.96 -8.01 -0.29
N GLU A 858 -39.60 -7.26 -1.20
CA GLU A 858 -39.38 -7.37 -2.65
C GLU A 858 -37.97 -6.91 -3.05
N GLU A 859 -37.51 -5.76 -2.54
CA GLU A 859 -36.14 -5.27 -2.75
C GLU A 859 -35.10 -6.23 -2.17
N LEU A 860 -35.37 -6.79 -0.98
CA LEU A 860 -34.50 -7.79 -0.36
C LEU A 860 -34.47 -9.09 -1.18
N ALA A 861 -35.60 -9.53 -1.76
CA ALA A 861 -35.64 -10.70 -2.63
C ALA A 861 -34.84 -10.50 -3.92
N GLU A 862 -34.90 -9.30 -4.54
CA GLU A 862 -34.06 -8.93 -5.68
C GLU A 862 -32.58 -8.90 -5.28
N ALA A 863 -32.25 -8.31 -4.13
CA ALA A 863 -30.87 -8.26 -3.62
C ALA A 863 -30.30 -9.67 -3.38
N ARG A 864 -31.08 -10.59 -2.80
CA ARG A 864 -30.70 -12.01 -2.64
C ARG A 864 -30.39 -12.65 -3.99
N ARG A 865 -31.22 -12.43 -5.01
CA ARG A 865 -30.99 -12.93 -6.39
C ARG A 865 -29.70 -12.37 -6.99
N ALA A 866 -29.49 -11.05 -6.90
CA ALA A 866 -28.30 -10.39 -7.42
C ALA A 866 -27.01 -10.89 -6.75
N VAL A 867 -27.02 -11.08 -5.44
CA VAL A 867 -25.86 -11.62 -4.70
C VAL A 867 -25.56 -13.06 -5.10
N ARG A 868 -26.58 -13.93 -5.25
CA ARG A 868 -26.37 -15.32 -5.69
C ARG A 868 -25.79 -15.39 -7.10
N ALA A 869 -26.30 -14.58 -8.03
CA ALA A 869 -25.75 -14.49 -9.38
C ALA A 869 -24.26 -14.10 -9.36
N ARG A 870 -23.89 -13.16 -8.49
CA ARG A 870 -22.49 -12.74 -8.32
C ARG A 870 -21.62 -13.81 -7.68
N MET A 871 -22.12 -14.54 -6.69
CA MET A 871 -21.41 -15.68 -6.11
C MET A 871 -21.11 -16.74 -7.19
N VAL A 872 -22.08 -17.03 -8.07
CA VAL A 872 -21.88 -17.94 -9.20
C VAL A 872 -20.82 -17.41 -10.17
N GLU A 873 -20.84 -16.12 -10.52
CA GLU A 873 -19.85 -15.51 -11.41
C GLU A 873 -18.43 -15.57 -10.83
N ASP A 874 -18.30 -15.24 -9.54
CA ASP A 874 -17.00 -15.07 -8.89
C ASP A 874 -16.38 -16.37 -8.38
N TYR A 875 -17.20 -17.40 -8.10
CA TYR A 875 -16.77 -18.66 -7.47
C TYR A 875 -17.23 -19.92 -8.21
N GLY A 876 -18.27 -19.85 -9.05
CA GLY A 876 -18.86 -21.03 -9.69
C GLY A 876 -18.00 -21.69 -10.77
N ARG A 877 -16.90 -21.04 -11.21
CA ARG A 877 -15.93 -21.59 -12.19
C ARG A 877 -14.64 -22.09 -11.55
N ASP A 878 -14.45 -21.85 -10.26
CA ASP A 878 -13.21 -22.14 -9.55
C ASP A 878 -13.23 -23.58 -9.00
N ALA A 879 -12.10 -24.29 -9.11
CA ALA A 879 -12.00 -25.67 -8.65
C ALA A 879 -11.69 -25.71 -7.13
N PRO A 880 -12.54 -26.33 -6.29
CA PRO A 880 -12.45 -26.25 -4.81
C PRO A 880 -11.29 -27.03 -4.21
N ASP A 881 -10.67 -27.91 -4.99
CA ASP A 881 -9.51 -28.73 -4.66
C ASP A 881 -8.17 -27.98 -4.79
N VAL A 882 -8.17 -26.73 -5.27
CA VAL A 882 -6.96 -25.90 -5.41
C VAL A 882 -6.68 -25.17 -4.08
N PRO A 883 -5.58 -25.48 -3.36
CA PRO A 883 -5.31 -24.88 -2.04
C PRO A 883 -5.15 -23.35 -2.08
N ALA A 884 -4.67 -22.79 -3.20
CA ALA A 884 -4.55 -21.35 -3.39
C ALA A 884 -5.89 -20.60 -3.39
N LEU A 885 -7.03 -21.30 -3.51
CA LEU A 885 -8.38 -20.72 -3.52
C LEU A 885 -9.13 -20.95 -2.20
N TRP A 886 -8.54 -21.66 -1.23
CA TRP A 886 -9.21 -22.05 0.03
C TRP A 886 -9.64 -20.87 0.90
N SER A 887 -8.85 -19.79 0.95
CA SER A 887 -9.24 -18.56 1.67
C SER A 887 -10.52 -17.94 1.11
N ARG A 888 -10.69 -18.00 -0.22
CA ARG A 888 -11.86 -17.47 -0.93
C ARG A 888 -13.13 -18.26 -0.59
N PHE A 889 -13.06 -19.58 -0.58
CA PHE A 889 -14.20 -20.44 -0.22
C PHE A 889 -14.53 -20.35 1.27
N GLY A 890 -13.54 -20.26 2.16
CA GLY A 890 -13.76 -20.14 3.61
C GLY A 890 -14.70 -19.00 3.98
N ALA A 891 -14.48 -17.82 3.40
CA ALA A 891 -15.29 -16.63 3.67
C ALA A 891 -16.71 -16.69 3.09
N LEU A 892 -16.95 -17.49 2.04
CA LEU A 892 -18.26 -17.60 1.41
C LEU A 892 -19.30 -18.29 2.31
N THR A 893 -18.86 -19.26 3.11
CA THR A 893 -19.74 -20.21 3.80
C THR A 893 -20.85 -19.55 4.61
N ARG A 894 -20.51 -18.51 5.39
CA ARG A 894 -21.46 -17.80 6.25
C ARG A 894 -22.55 -17.04 5.49
N HIS A 895 -22.33 -16.75 4.21
CA HIS A 895 -23.24 -15.97 3.40
C HIS A 895 -24.25 -16.84 2.64
N LEU A 896 -24.04 -18.17 2.55
CA LEU A 896 -24.87 -19.08 1.74
C LEU A 896 -26.32 -19.21 2.24
N ASP A 897 -26.54 -19.38 3.55
CA ASP A 897 -27.91 -19.48 4.09
C ASP A 897 -28.65 -18.13 4.06
N PRO A 898 -28.07 -16.98 4.49
CA PRO A 898 -28.77 -15.69 4.48
C PRO A 898 -29.21 -15.21 3.09
N VAL A 899 -28.45 -15.53 2.04
CA VAL A 899 -28.81 -15.19 0.65
C VAL A 899 -29.77 -16.23 0.03
N GLY A 900 -30.09 -17.30 0.75
CA GLY A 900 -30.98 -18.37 0.31
C GLY A 900 -30.36 -19.35 -0.70
N ALA A 901 -29.04 -19.43 -0.79
CA ALA A 901 -28.36 -20.31 -1.76
C ALA A 901 -28.56 -21.80 -1.45
N LEU A 902 -28.68 -22.17 -0.16
CA LEU A 902 -28.80 -23.56 0.27
C LEU A 902 -30.08 -24.27 -0.17
N GLY A 903 -31.16 -23.51 -0.44
CA GLY A 903 -32.44 -24.04 -0.91
C GLY A 903 -32.78 -23.65 -2.35
N ASP A 904 -31.84 -23.07 -3.10
CA ASP A 904 -32.07 -22.64 -4.48
C ASP A 904 -32.09 -23.85 -5.44
N THR A 905 -32.99 -23.81 -6.42
CA THR A 905 -33.15 -24.86 -7.42
C THR A 905 -32.29 -24.62 -8.68
N ASP A 906 -31.77 -23.40 -8.86
CA ASP A 906 -30.88 -23.05 -9.97
C ASP A 906 -29.64 -23.95 -10.02
N ALA A 907 -29.33 -24.47 -11.22
CA ALA A 907 -28.25 -25.44 -11.39
C ALA A 907 -26.87 -24.88 -11.02
N TYR A 908 -26.59 -23.62 -11.32
CA TYR A 908 -25.30 -23.01 -11.04
C TYR A 908 -25.13 -22.68 -9.55
N VAL A 909 -26.19 -22.24 -8.88
CA VAL A 909 -26.17 -22.02 -7.43
C VAL A 909 -25.99 -23.35 -6.69
N ARG A 910 -26.61 -24.44 -7.17
CA ARG A 910 -26.40 -25.78 -6.61
C ARG A 910 -24.97 -26.27 -6.75
N GLU A 911 -24.35 -26.10 -7.92
CA GLU A 911 -22.93 -26.46 -8.11
C GLU A 911 -22.01 -25.62 -7.22
N LEU A 912 -22.33 -24.35 -6.95
CA LEU A 912 -21.60 -23.53 -5.98
C LEU A 912 -21.67 -24.13 -4.56
N VAL A 913 -22.87 -24.52 -4.10
CA VAL A 913 -23.05 -25.14 -2.77
C VAL A 913 -22.33 -26.49 -2.69
N LEU A 914 -22.41 -27.32 -3.72
CA LEU A 914 -21.65 -28.58 -3.81
C LEU A 914 -20.13 -28.32 -3.81
N GLY A 915 -19.68 -27.30 -4.52
CA GLY A 915 -18.29 -26.83 -4.51
C GLY A 915 -17.81 -26.46 -3.11
N GLN A 916 -18.64 -25.75 -2.35
CA GLN A 916 -18.35 -25.41 -0.95
C GLN A 916 -18.21 -26.66 -0.06
N LEU A 917 -19.09 -27.66 -0.23
CA LEU A 917 -18.99 -28.92 0.51
C LEU A 917 -17.73 -29.72 0.15
N ARG A 918 -17.37 -29.75 -1.14
CA ARG A 918 -16.10 -30.36 -1.61
C ARG A 918 -14.89 -29.65 -1.02
N TYR A 919 -14.91 -28.31 -0.95
CA TYR A 919 -13.87 -27.52 -0.29
C TYR A 919 -13.73 -27.89 1.19
N LEU A 920 -14.85 -27.91 1.96
CA LEU A 920 -14.82 -28.27 3.38
C LEU A 920 -14.28 -29.68 3.61
N ARG A 921 -14.65 -30.64 2.75
CA ARG A 921 -14.09 -31.99 2.78
C ARG A 921 -12.60 -32.01 2.45
N ALA A 922 -12.17 -31.25 1.44
CA ALA A 922 -10.77 -31.16 1.01
C ALA A 922 -9.85 -30.49 2.04
N CYS A 923 -10.34 -29.51 2.80
CA CYS A 923 -9.59 -28.88 3.89
C CYS A 923 -9.63 -29.68 5.21
N GLY A 924 -10.31 -30.84 5.23
CA GLY A 924 -10.38 -31.73 6.37
C GLY A 924 -11.48 -31.40 7.40
N ASP A 925 -12.34 -30.41 7.12
CA ASP A 925 -13.46 -30.03 7.98
C ASP A 925 -14.70 -30.91 7.73
N THR A 926 -14.63 -32.17 8.16
CA THR A 926 -15.71 -33.15 8.00
C THR A 926 -16.96 -32.77 8.79
N THR A 927 -16.80 -32.26 10.01
CA THR A 927 -17.91 -31.80 10.86
C THR A 927 -18.65 -30.62 10.23
N GLY A 928 -17.90 -29.64 9.70
CA GLY A 928 -18.48 -28.52 8.97
C GLY A 928 -19.18 -28.98 7.68
N CYS A 929 -18.53 -29.85 6.90
CA CYS A 929 -19.13 -30.43 5.70
C CYS A 929 -20.46 -31.13 5.99
N ARG A 930 -20.54 -31.93 7.06
CA ARG A 930 -21.78 -32.59 7.51
C ARG A 930 -22.84 -31.58 7.89
N ALA A 931 -22.50 -30.57 8.70
CA ALA A 931 -23.46 -29.59 9.19
C ALA A 931 -24.05 -28.74 8.04
N LEU A 932 -23.21 -28.22 7.14
CA LEU A 932 -23.67 -27.44 5.99
C LEU A 932 -24.43 -28.31 4.99
N GLY A 933 -23.97 -29.53 4.73
CA GLY A 933 -24.65 -30.43 3.80
C GLY A 933 -26.03 -30.85 4.32
N THR A 934 -26.16 -31.13 5.61
CA THR A 934 -27.44 -31.43 6.26
C THR A 934 -28.38 -30.23 6.21
N LEU A 935 -27.88 -29.02 6.48
CA LEU A 935 -28.66 -27.79 6.36
C LEU A 935 -29.10 -27.54 4.91
N ALA A 936 -28.21 -27.73 3.94
CA ALA A 936 -28.52 -27.61 2.52
C ALA A 936 -29.59 -28.61 2.08
N LEU A 937 -29.47 -29.87 2.52
CA LEU A 937 -30.47 -30.90 2.24
C LEU A 937 -31.83 -30.52 2.83
N ARG A 938 -31.89 -30.05 4.09
CA ARG A 938 -33.13 -29.57 4.72
C ARG A 938 -33.77 -28.41 3.96
N ARG A 939 -32.99 -27.40 3.60
CA ARG A 939 -33.46 -26.21 2.87
C ARG A 939 -33.97 -26.58 1.47
N LEU A 940 -33.26 -27.45 0.76
CA LEU A 940 -33.64 -27.87 -0.59
C LEU A 940 -34.82 -28.86 -0.59
N ALA A 941 -34.90 -29.78 0.38
CA ALA A 941 -36.02 -30.72 0.52
C ALA A 941 -37.33 -30.04 0.96
N ALA A 942 -37.27 -28.80 1.44
CA ALA A 942 -38.45 -27.99 1.70
C ALA A 942 -39.09 -27.43 0.40
N THR A 943 -38.31 -27.29 -0.67
CA THR A 943 -38.74 -26.69 -1.94
C THR A 943 -38.75 -27.66 -3.12
N ALA A 944 -37.99 -28.76 -3.05
CA ALA A 944 -37.84 -29.76 -4.11
C ALA A 944 -38.14 -31.18 -3.61
N ASP A 945 -38.48 -32.08 -4.54
CA ASP A 945 -38.80 -33.48 -4.27
C ASP A 945 -37.54 -34.36 -4.18
N ALA A 946 -37.71 -35.59 -3.68
CA ALA A 946 -36.61 -36.55 -3.54
C ALA A 946 -35.95 -36.94 -4.88
N GLY A 947 -36.68 -36.81 -6.00
CA GLY A 947 -36.18 -37.06 -7.35
C GLY A 947 -35.34 -35.93 -7.93
N HIS A 948 -35.32 -34.76 -7.29
CA HIS A 948 -34.59 -33.60 -7.80
C HIS A 948 -33.07 -33.88 -7.85
N PRO A 949 -32.37 -33.58 -8.97
CA PRO A 949 -30.95 -33.89 -9.11
C PRO A 949 -30.06 -33.30 -8.00
N GLY A 950 -30.46 -32.15 -7.44
CA GLY A 950 -29.74 -31.50 -6.34
C GLY A 950 -29.88 -32.25 -5.01
N VAL A 951 -31.06 -32.79 -4.74
CA VAL A 951 -31.30 -33.61 -3.54
C VAL A 951 -30.50 -34.90 -3.65
N GLN A 952 -30.51 -35.55 -4.82
CA GLN A 952 -29.72 -36.75 -5.06
C GLN A 952 -28.21 -36.52 -4.93
N ALA A 953 -27.69 -35.40 -5.45
CA ALA A 953 -26.27 -35.05 -5.33
C ALA A 953 -25.84 -34.79 -3.88
N LEU A 954 -26.66 -34.08 -3.10
CA LEU A 954 -26.42 -33.84 -1.66
C LEU A 954 -26.47 -35.14 -0.86
N VAL A 955 -27.45 -36.02 -1.15
CA VAL A 955 -27.57 -37.33 -0.50
C VAL A 955 -26.35 -38.20 -0.78
N ALA A 956 -25.88 -38.26 -2.03
CA ALA A 956 -24.70 -39.02 -2.39
C ALA A 956 -23.46 -38.51 -1.62
N LEU A 957 -23.21 -37.19 -1.63
CA LEU A 957 -22.06 -36.60 -0.95
C LEU A 957 -22.10 -36.82 0.57
N LEU A 958 -23.25 -36.61 1.20
CA LEU A 958 -23.44 -36.82 2.64
C LEU A 958 -23.33 -38.29 3.03
N ALA A 959 -23.87 -39.21 2.24
CA ALA A 959 -23.76 -40.64 2.52
C ALA A 959 -22.29 -41.12 2.43
N ASP A 960 -21.53 -40.64 1.44
CA ASP A 960 -20.10 -40.92 1.36
C ASP A 960 -19.33 -40.35 2.56
N LEU A 961 -19.68 -39.15 3.01
CA LEU A 961 -19.09 -38.54 4.20
C LEU A 961 -19.42 -39.34 5.47
N PHE A 962 -20.65 -39.85 5.60
CA PHE A 962 -21.05 -40.71 6.72
C PHE A 962 -20.28 -42.02 6.75
N GLU A 963 -20.06 -42.63 5.59
CA GLU A 963 -19.23 -43.83 5.47
C GLU A 963 -17.76 -43.56 5.87
N GLU A 964 -17.18 -42.44 5.44
CA GLU A 964 -15.83 -42.01 5.85
C GLU A 964 -15.70 -41.78 7.36
N CYS A 965 -16.75 -41.29 8.01
CA CYS A 965 -16.81 -41.09 9.46
C CYS A 965 -17.19 -42.36 10.25
N GLY A 966 -17.41 -43.51 9.59
CA GLY A 966 -17.78 -44.77 10.23
C GLY A 966 -19.26 -44.86 10.65
N ALA A 967 -20.11 -43.95 10.19
CA ALA A 967 -21.56 -43.89 10.48
C ALA A 967 -22.40 -44.55 9.37
N GLY A 968 -22.13 -45.84 9.08
CA GLY A 968 -22.75 -46.55 7.95
C GLY A 968 -24.28 -46.75 8.06
N GLU A 969 -24.83 -46.81 9.27
CA GLU A 969 -26.28 -46.91 9.49
C GLU A 969 -27.01 -45.60 9.12
N ASP A 970 -26.42 -44.45 9.45
CA ASP A 970 -26.94 -43.13 9.08
C ASP A 970 -26.89 -42.92 7.56
N ALA A 971 -25.82 -43.40 6.90
CA ALA A 971 -25.71 -43.38 5.45
C ALA A 971 -26.81 -44.21 4.76
N ALA A 972 -27.13 -45.38 5.31
CA ALA A 972 -28.21 -46.24 4.80
C ALA A 972 -29.60 -45.62 5.01
N ALA A 973 -29.84 -45.04 6.18
CA ALA A 973 -31.10 -44.35 6.51
C ALA A 973 -31.32 -43.13 5.61
N LEU A 974 -30.28 -42.32 5.38
CA LEU A 974 -30.33 -41.16 4.50
C LEU A 974 -30.66 -41.55 3.05
N ARG A 975 -30.06 -42.62 2.52
CA ARG A 975 -30.33 -43.10 1.14
C ARG A 975 -31.75 -43.67 0.98
N ALA A 976 -32.32 -44.22 2.05
CA ALA A 976 -33.65 -44.83 2.01
C ALA A 976 -34.79 -43.80 2.01
N ASP A 977 -34.69 -42.75 2.82
CA ASP A 977 -35.67 -41.66 2.86
C ASP A 977 -34.98 -40.31 3.15
N PRO A 978 -34.45 -39.62 2.11
CA PRO A 978 -33.76 -38.35 2.28
C PRO A 978 -34.62 -37.25 2.92
N VAL A 979 -35.90 -37.19 2.56
CA VAL A 979 -36.81 -36.14 3.01
C VAL A 979 -37.26 -36.39 4.43
N GLY A 980 -37.61 -37.64 4.78
CA GLY A 980 -37.92 -38.04 6.14
C GLY A 980 -36.73 -37.91 7.09
N TRP A 981 -35.54 -38.37 6.67
CA TRP A 981 -34.30 -38.23 7.44
C TRP A 981 -33.97 -36.77 7.74
N SER A 982 -34.09 -35.88 6.74
CA SER A 982 -33.84 -34.44 6.92
C SER A 982 -34.75 -33.79 7.97
N ARG A 983 -35.96 -34.33 8.17
CA ARG A 983 -36.96 -33.87 9.15
C ARG A 983 -36.81 -34.52 10.54
N GLN A 984 -36.14 -35.67 10.63
CA GLN A 984 -36.06 -36.48 11.85
C GLN A 984 -34.85 -36.20 12.72
N GLU A 985 -33.69 -35.78 12.18
CA GLU A 985 -32.51 -35.47 13.01
C GLU A 985 -32.82 -34.29 13.98
N PRO A 986 -32.90 -34.54 15.30
CA PRO A 986 -33.13 -33.51 16.31
C PRO A 986 -31.78 -33.19 16.96
N GLY A 987 -30.97 -32.31 16.38
CA GLY A 987 -29.62 -32.09 16.92
C GLY A 987 -28.70 -31.11 16.23
N ALA A 988 -29.24 -30.09 15.55
CA ALA A 988 -28.44 -28.94 15.10
C ALA A 988 -29.26 -27.64 15.22
N THR A 989 -29.78 -27.40 16.43
CA THR A 989 -30.04 -26.05 16.94
C THR A 989 -28.76 -25.56 17.56
#